data_AF-A0A397GF09-F1
#
_entry.id   AF-A0A397GF09-F1
#
_cell.length_a   1.000
_cell.length_b   1.000
_cell.length_c   1.000
_cell.angle_alpha   90.00
_cell.angle_beta   90.00
_cell.angle_gamma   90.00
#
_symmetry.space_group_name_H-M   'P 1'
#
loop_
_entity.id
_entity.type
_entity.pdbx_description
1 polymer ?
#
loop_
_entity_poly.entity_id
_entity_poly.type
_entity_poly.pdbx_seq_one_letter_code
_entity_poly.pdbx_strand_id
1 'polypeptide(L)'
;MLSTRNLLYSIAAFAALFDSIHSLLDTSSSSTVAVYWGQNSGNTGQQRLSYYCGNPHIDVFQLSFVTRVSGAAGLPEMDFANQESQCSIYPGTNLLNCPQIGEDIKKCQQQGKTILISIGGATSTERGFASEAAAIEAANKMWQIFGPVNAGNTAYRPFGDAVIDGFDFDFETSVTNMVPFANQLRRLMDASADRKYYLTAAPQCVFPDVADQEMLDGAVAFDAIWVQFYNNFCGVNAFSFGSMQQGAFNFDLWDAWAKSQSKNKQVKVFIGLPGNAASAGSGYVTAEQLREVVAWSKAFSSFGGIMVWDASAMYANQGYLESVKTTLTRVSRSKPKEPEVVSITRQLKMAEAETSSVNLPSEHSDDSASQRVPAQGLWNRFFRRRGSGKSESEESESVNNPNYRSKATLGILSDKETDEVPGTVLLLSSNRNEPLGLRHQQRRTSASSLPNAYPSSRSSSRATAPQPKKTADGQIVLNPQPDDSVNDPLNWPMWRRDAALLSLGFYCLMGGGMTPILAAGFNQVSESYGVSTQKVAYTTGLYMLGLGVGSVIMSPTAILWGKRPVYLLGATLFILSAVWCALSPNYPSLVLARIFQGIAVSTVECLPSATIAEIYFLHERAYRVGIYTLLLLGGKNLVPLVSAAIIGNLGWRWVFWIVAIIVGASLVLLFFFVPETFWDRTPRPRRSHKRPHMIRSVSDLVTHGLRGRQLHHHRLEDPVLDGDAISPAPRKTNRGHVGFAEDQVQEGKPVDEKDRNRDDQPSETPAEDNDQLGSPDPEKHDASLQIPAPAVTRESGSQRDLEAARQAAVSPARSESVDPAGPLPPAQVYTNRLREKPQIPFTHYLRIWNGRISHDKWLRVAVRPFILFAYPAVLWSAVVYSLSVGWLIVLSESVAHLYQGSQNYNFTPLQTGLVYISPFVGGLLGTAVAGKVSDVIVRFMSWRNGGVYEPEFRLVMAIPIALSTSAGLMAFGWSSEVKDSWIVPTIFFGLVSFGCCLGSTTSITFCVDSYRQYAGEALVTLNWSKNVFHGLIFSLFIVDWLEADGARTVFLALGGIQLGCLLFSIPMYIYGKRARMWTVRKCLMEKF
;
A
#
# COMPACT_ATOMS: atom_id res chain seq x y z
N MET A 1 -27.63 19.24 25.11
CA MET A 1 -28.37 18.34 24.18
C MET A 1 -28.23 18.71 22.69
N LEU A 2 -28.09 19.98 22.27
CA LEU A 2 -27.79 20.27 20.85
C LEU A 2 -26.32 19.93 20.46
N SER A 3 -25.36 20.11 21.38
CA SER A 3 -23.93 19.82 21.17
C SER A 3 -23.67 18.36 20.75
N THR A 4 -24.19 17.38 21.51
CA THR A 4 -24.07 15.95 21.19
C THR A 4 -24.69 15.59 19.83
N ARG A 5 -25.74 16.31 19.41
CA ARG A 5 -26.35 16.13 18.09
C ARG A 5 -25.44 16.64 16.96
N ASN A 6 -24.75 17.75 17.17
CA ASN A 6 -23.76 18.26 16.21
C ASN A 6 -22.49 17.40 16.17
N LEU A 7 -22.03 16.85 17.30
CA LEU A 7 -20.95 15.86 17.32
C LEU A 7 -21.36 14.58 16.58
N LEU A 8 -22.60 14.10 16.77
CA LEU A 8 -23.16 12.99 16.00
C LEU A 8 -23.32 13.35 14.51
N TYR A 9 -23.70 14.58 14.14
CA TYR A 9 -23.72 15.01 12.74
C TYR A 9 -22.32 15.19 12.14
N SER A 10 -21.29 15.56 12.91
CA SER A 10 -19.91 15.64 12.43
C SER A 10 -19.28 14.26 12.29
N ILE A 11 -19.54 13.34 13.22
CA ILE A 11 -19.17 11.93 13.11
C ILE A 11 -19.95 11.25 11.99
N ALA A 12 -21.23 11.55 11.82
CA ALA A 12 -22.05 11.07 10.71
C ALA A 12 -21.69 11.74 9.37
N ALA A 13 -21.14 12.95 9.35
CA ALA A 13 -20.59 13.56 8.14
C ALA A 13 -19.23 12.94 7.76
N PHE A 14 -18.41 12.61 8.77
CA PHE A 14 -17.16 11.88 8.56
C PHE A 14 -17.42 10.40 8.17
N ALA A 15 -18.52 9.82 8.64
CA ALA A 15 -19.03 8.53 8.19
C ALA A 15 -19.71 8.64 6.82
N ALA A 16 -20.44 9.72 6.50
CA ALA A 16 -21.06 9.97 5.19
C ALA A 16 -20.02 10.13 4.06
N LEU A 17 -18.81 10.62 4.39
CA LEU A 17 -17.66 10.57 3.49
C LEU A 17 -17.15 9.14 3.22
N PHE A 18 -17.60 8.15 3.98
CA PHE A 18 -17.42 6.70 3.74
C PHE A 18 -18.71 5.97 3.34
N ASP A 19 -19.89 6.57 3.51
CA ASP A 19 -21.21 5.95 3.28
C ASP A 19 -21.70 6.07 1.82
N SER A 20 -20.79 6.43 0.91
CA SER A 20 -20.92 6.12 -0.52
C SER A 20 -20.38 4.71 -0.84
N ILE A 21 -20.49 3.77 0.10
CA ILE A 21 -20.44 2.34 -0.21
C ILE A 21 -21.86 1.93 -0.61
N HIS A 22 -22.20 2.18 -1.88
CA HIS A 22 -23.09 1.25 -2.56
C HIS A 22 -22.43 -0.14 -2.44
N SER A 23 -23.13 -1.13 -1.91
CA SER A 23 -22.62 -2.51 -1.87
C SER A 23 -22.72 -3.11 -3.27
N LEU A 24 -21.69 -2.78 -4.04
CA LEU A 24 -21.35 -3.31 -5.34
C LEU A 24 -20.92 -4.79 -5.22
N LEU A 25 -21.11 -5.56 -6.30
CA LEU A 25 -20.65 -6.95 -6.43
C LEU A 25 -19.20 -7.10 -5.93
N ASP A 26 -19.05 -7.67 -4.73
CA ASP A 26 -17.74 -7.86 -4.09
C ASP A 26 -17.04 -9.06 -4.72
N THR A 27 -16.26 -8.79 -5.76
CA THR A 27 -15.40 -9.77 -6.43
C THR A 27 -14.19 -10.23 -5.58
N SER A 28 -14.00 -9.66 -4.38
CA SER A 28 -13.02 -10.14 -3.39
C SER A 28 -13.60 -11.13 -2.38
N SER A 29 -14.93 -11.13 -2.21
CA SER A 29 -15.68 -12.09 -1.40
C SER A 29 -15.76 -13.47 -2.06
N SER A 30 -15.96 -14.48 -1.22
CA SER A 30 -16.29 -15.86 -1.62
C SER A 30 -17.59 -16.34 -0.95
N SER A 31 -18.45 -15.40 -0.56
CA SER A 31 -19.73 -15.66 0.10
C SER A 31 -20.88 -14.82 -0.48
N THR A 32 -20.71 -14.40 -1.73
CA THR A 32 -21.69 -13.63 -2.49
C THR A 32 -22.80 -14.57 -2.99
N VAL A 33 -24.05 -14.11 -2.92
CA VAL A 33 -25.25 -14.80 -3.40
C VAL A 33 -25.92 -13.93 -4.46
N ALA A 34 -25.92 -14.44 -5.69
CA ALA A 34 -26.62 -13.89 -6.84
C ALA A 34 -27.94 -14.64 -7.06
N VAL A 35 -28.98 -13.96 -7.54
CA VAL A 35 -30.32 -14.55 -7.69
C VAL A 35 -31.04 -13.93 -8.90
N TYR A 36 -31.51 -14.77 -9.82
CA TYR A 36 -32.38 -14.32 -10.93
C TYR A 36 -33.77 -13.94 -10.41
N TRP A 37 -34.37 -12.90 -10.98
CA TRP A 37 -35.72 -12.43 -10.65
C TRP A 37 -36.40 -11.91 -11.92
N GLY A 38 -37.62 -12.37 -12.17
CA GLY A 38 -38.43 -11.92 -13.30
C GLY A 38 -39.31 -13.04 -13.86
N GLN A 39 -38.81 -14.29 -13.91
CA GLN A 39 -39.47 -15.39 -14.61
C GLN A 39 -40.40 -16.29 -13.75
N ASN A 40 -40.55 -16.05 -12.45
CA ASN A 40 -41.52 -16.73 -11.58
C ASN A 40 -41.41 -18.29 -11.59
N SER A 41 -40.20 -18.85 -11.67
CA SER A 41 -39.97 -20.30 -11.80
C SER A 41 -40.58 -21.17 -10.69
N GLY A 42 -40.82 -20.60 -9.50
CA GLY A 42 -41.45 -21.28 -8.37
C GLY A 42 -42.96 -21.47 -8.50
N ASN A 43 -43.62 -20.79 -9.45
CA ASN A 43 -45.07 -20.82 -9.68
C ASN A 43 -45.95 -20.51 -8.44
N THR A 44 -45.38 -19.86 -7.42
CA THR A 44 -46.07 -19.42 -6.19
C THR A 44 -46.54 -17.96 -6.25
N GLY A 45 -46.37 -17.30 -7.39
CA GLY A 45 -46.63 -15.85 -7.55
C GLY A 45 -45.46 -15.01 -7.05
N GLN A 46 -44.47 -14.82 -7.93
CA GLN A 46 -43.33 -13.93 -7.77
C GLN A 46 -43.80 -12.55 -7.31
N GLN A 47 -43.17 -12.05 -6.25
CA GLN A 47 -43.46 -10.74 -5.66
C GLN A 47 -42.66 -9.62 -6.36
N ARG A 48 -43.01 -8.37 -6.08
CA ARG A 48 -42.22 -7.21 -6.55
C ARG A 48 -40.77 -7.29 -6.06
N LEU A 49 -39.82 -6.80 -6.85
CA LEU A 49 -38.38 -6.91 -6.59
C LEU A 49 -37.99 -6.44 -5.17
N SER A 50 -38.56 -5.34 -4.67
CA SER A 50 -38.18 -4.82 -3.33
C SER A 50 -38.70 -5.62 -2.14
N TYR A 51 -39.54 -6.65 -2.35
CA TYR A 51 -39.82 -7.67 -1.33
C TYR A 51 -38.56 -8.50 -1.06
N TYR A 52 -37.86 -8.93 -2.11
CA TYR A 52 -36.66 -9.75 -2.01
C TYR A 52 -35.44 -8.95 -1.52
N CYS A 53 -35.31 -7.68 -1.91
CA CYS A 53 -34.18 -6.84 -1.52
C CYS A 53 -34.07 -6.56 -0.01
N GLY A 54 -35.19 -6.63 0.73
CA GLY A 54 -35.18 -6.53 2.19
C GLY A 54 -34.43 -7.68 2.90
N ASN A 55 -34.04 -8.73 2.17
CA ASN A 55 -33.30 -9.86 2.73
C ASN A 55 -31.78 -9.56 2.80
N PRO A 56 -31.12 -9.70 3.97
CA PRO A 56 -29.70 -9.43 4.12
C PRO A 56 -28.79 -10.51 3.51
N HIS A 57 -29.33 -11.65 3.05
CA HIS A 57 -28.53 -12.77 2.54
C HIS A 57 -28.28 -12.77 1.02
N ILE A 58 -29.08 -12.03 0.26
CA ILE A 58 -28.90 -11.83 -1.20
C ILE A 58 -28.06 -10.58 -1.42
N ASP A 59 -27.09 -10.62 -2.32
CA ASP A 59 -26.19 -9.48 -2.59
C ASP A 59 -26.40 -8.90 -4.01
N VAL A 60 -26.82 -9.74 -4.98
CA VAL A 60 -26.99 -9.38 -6.40
C VAL A 60 -28.33 -9.91 -6.93
N PHE A 61 -29.02 -9.11 -7.74
CA PHE A 61 -30.18 -9.56 -8.51
C PHE A 61 -29.94 -9.42 -10.02
N GLN A 62 -30.26 -10.46 -10.78
CA GLN A 62 -30.33 -10.44 -12.24
C GLN A 62 -31.80 -10.27 -12.64
N LEU A 63 -32.16 -9.16 -13.28
CA LEU A 63 -33.50 -8.91 -13.81
C LEU A 63 -33.67 -9.71 -15.12
N SER A 64 -34.66 -10.60 -15.15
CA SER A 64 -34.78 -11.69 -16.13
C SER A 64 -36.09 -11.56 -16.91
N PHE A 65 -36.11 -11.11 -18.17
CA PHE A 65 -35.00 -10.85 -19.10
C PHE A 65 -35.30 -9.74 -20.13
N VAL A 66 -34.24 -9.24 -20.77
CA VAL A 66 -34.30 -8.71 -22.14
C VAL A 66 -34.20 -9.92 -23.08
N THR A 67 -35.33 -10.38 -23.62
CA THR A 67 -35.40 -11.57 -24.47
C THR A 67 -34.89 -11.33 -25.89
N ARG A 68 -34.82 -10.06 -26.32
CA ARG A 68 -34.25 -9.63 -27.60
C ARG A 68 -33.71 -8.20 -27.50
N VAL A 69 -32.52 -7.94 -28.01
CA VAL A 69 -31.85 -6.63 -27.90
C VAL A 69 -32.35 -5.64 -28.96
N SER A 70 -32.68 -6.13 -30.16
CA SER A 70 -33.20 -5.34 -31.28
C SER A 70 -34.47 -5.97 -31.86
N GLY A 71 -35.60 -5.68 -31.20
CA GLY A 71 -36.95 -6.07 -31.58
C GLY A 71 -37.65 -5.03 -32.45
N ALA A 72 -38.97 -4.89 -32.29
CA ALA A 72 -39.75 -3.88 -33.02
C ALA A 72 -39.22 -2.45 -32.81
N ALA A 73 -39.18 -1.67 -33.89
CA ALA A 73 -38.60 -0.32 -33.94
C ALA A 73 -37.10 -0.22 -33.52
N GLY A 74 -36.37 -1.35 -33.45
CA GLY A 74 -34.96 -1.37 -33.05
C GLY A 74 -34.74 -1.07 -31.56
N LEU A 75 -35.73 -1.41 -30.73
CA LEU A 75 -35.73 -1.31 -29.27
C LEU A 75 -35.73 -2.71 -28.63
N PRO A 76 -35.28 -2.86 -27.37
CA PRO A 76 -35.27 -4.16 -26.71
C PRO A 76 -36.69 -4.64 -26.36
N GLU A 77 -36.89 -5.95 -26.43
CA GLU A 77 -38.09 -6.64 -25.96
C GLU A 77 -37.74 -7.34 -24.63
N MET A 78 -38.66 -7.28 -23.66
CA MET A 78 -38.44 -7.73 -22.29
C MET A 78 -39.62 -8.59 -21.83
N ASP A 79 -39.32 -9.59 -21.00
CA ASP A 79 -40.29 -10.46 -20.34
C ASP A 79 -40.01 -10.44 -18.83
N PHE A 80 -41.02 -10.18 -18.01
CA PHE A 80 -40.93 -10.27 -16.54
C PHE A 80 -42.13 -11.05 -15.97
N ALA A 81 -42.66 -12.00 -16.75
CA ALA A 81 -43.78 -12.87 -16.44
C ALA A 81 -44.94 -12.13 -15.75
N ASN A 82 -45.23 -12.46 -14.50
CA ASN A 82 -46.39 -11.92 -13.79
C ASN A 82 -46.31 -10.41 -13.49
N GLN A 83 -45.11 -9.81 -13.54
CA GLN A 83 -44.92 -8.37 -13.29
C GLN A 83 -45.31 -7.50 -14.49
N GLU A 84 -45.37 -8.06 -15.71
CA GLU A 84 -45.77 -7.32 -16.92
C GLU A 84 -47.19 -6.77 -16.84
N SER A 85 -48.06 -7.43 -16.09
CA SER A 85 -49.43 -6.96 -15.81
C SER A 85 -49.49 -5.59 -15.12
N GLN A 86 -48.36 -5.10 -14.59
CA GLN A 86 -48.19 -3.80 -13.95
C GLN A 86 -47.38 -2.81 -14.81
N CYS A 87 -46.98 -3.21 -16.02
CA CYS A 87 -46.28 -2.38 -16.99
C CYS A 87 -47.22 -1.89 -18.09
N SER A 88 -46.86 -0.77 -18.73
CA SER A 88 -47.49 -0.27 -19.95
C SER A 88 -46.55 -0.45 -21.14
N ILE A 89 -47.02 -0.33 -22.39
CA ILE A 89 -46.16 -0.38 -23.58
C ILE A 89 -45.99 1.03 -24.14
N TYR A 90 -44.77 1.42 -24.53
CA TYR A 90 -44.54 2.71 -25.18
C TYR A 90 -45.23 2.77 -26.55
N PRO A 91 -46.05 3.80 -26.86
CA PRO A 91 -46.82 3.87 -28.10
C PRO A 91 -45.95 3.72 -29.37
N GLY A 92 -46.36 2.81 -30.26
CA GLY A 92 -45.63 2.53 -31.51
C GLY A 92 -44.41 1.61 -31.36
N THR A 93 -44.22 0.99 -30.21
CA THR A 93 -43.10 0.09 -29.91
C THR A 93 -43.58 -1.18 -29.19
N ASN A 94 -42.69 -2.16 -28.99
CA ASN A 94 -42.91 -3.30 -28.09
C ASN A 94 -42.22 -3.13 -26.72
N LEU A 95 -41.68 -1.95 -26.40
CA LEU A 95 -40.89 -1.73 -25.20
C LEU A 95 -41.79 -1.53 -23.97
N LEU A 96 -41.60 -2.35 -22.94
CA LEU A 96 -42.31 -2.19 -21.66
C LEU A 96 -41.83 -0.94 -20.90
N ASN A 97 -42.77 -0.31 -20.22
CA ASN A 97 -42.61 0.81 -19.30
C ASN A 97 -43.11 0.36 -17.92
N CYS A 98 -42.16 0.08 -17.03
CA CYS A 98 -42.32 -0.58 -15.73
C CYS A 98 -41.82 0.32 -14.59
N PRO A 99 -42.50 1.45 -14.28
CA PRO A 99 -42.03 2.42 -13.28
C PRO A 99 -41.88 1.81 -11.88
N GLN A 100 -42.73 0.86 -11.50
CA GLN A 100 -42.63 0.13 -10.22
C GLN A 100 -41.32 -0.67 -10.08
N ILE A 101 -40.81 -1.23 -11.18
CA ILE A 101 -39.50 -1.89 -11.19
C ILE A 101 -38.41 -0.84 -10.99
N GLY A 102 -38.50 0.33 -11.63
CA GLY A 102 -37.58 1.45 -11.40
C GLY A 102 -37.52 1.96 -9.95
N GLU A 103 -38.68 2.06 -9.28
CA GLU A 103 -38.74 2.35 -7.84
C GLU A 103 -38.04 1.27 -7.00
N ASP A 104 -38.28 -0.01 -7.33
CA ASP A 104 -37.69 -1.12 -6.60
C ASP A 104 -36.17 -1.20 -6.80
N ILE A 105 -35.65 -1.01 -8.02
CA ILE A 105 -34.22 -0.96 -8.33
C ILE A 105 -33.51 0.04 -7.40
N LYS A 106 -34.02 1.27 -7.31
CA LYS A 106 -33.48 2.32 -6.44
C LYS A 106 -33.50 1.92 -4.97
N LYS A 107 -34.60 1.31 -4.50
CA LYS A 107 -34.74 0.84 -3.12
C LYS A 107 -33.77 -0.30 -2.80
N CYS A 108 -33.52 -1.20 -3.74
CA CYS A 108 -32.53 -2.26 -3.62
C CYS A 108 -31.10 -1.70 -3.57
N GLN A 109 -30.77 -0.74 -4.44
CA GLN A 109 -29.47 -0.05 -4.44
C GLN A 109 -29.23 0.74 -3.12
N GLN A 110 -30.26 1.39 -2.57
CA GLN A 110 -30.22 2.01 -1.23
C GLN A 110 -29.95 1.00 -0.11
N GLN A 111 -30.38 -0.25 -0.29
CA GLN A 111 -30.08 -1.37 0.62
C GLN A 111 -28.75 -2.08 0.28
N GLY A 112 -27.95 -1.52 -0.63
CA GLY A 112 -26.66 -2.07 -1.02
C GLY A 112 -26.76 -3.36 -1.83
N LYS A 113 -27.79 -3.52 -2.67
CA LYS A 113 -27.87 -4.62 -3.63
C LYS A 113 -27.37 -4.16 -5.00
N THR A 114 -26.62 -5.01 -5.68
CA THR A 114 -26.25 -4.80 -7.09
C THR A 114 -27.37 -5.31 -8.00
N ILE A 115 -27.82 -4.48 -8.94
CA ILE A 115 -28.88 -4.84 -9.90
C ILE A 115 -28.31 -4.93 -11.31
N LEU A 116 -28.44 -6.10 -11.95
CA LEU A 116 -28.03 -6.34 -13.33
C LEU A 116 -29.27 -6.57 -14.20
N ILE A 117 -29.26 -6.13 -15.46
CA ILE A 117 -30.25 -6.58 -16.46
C ILE A 117 -29.66 -7.78 -17.21
N SER A 118 -30.38 -8.90 -17.26
CA SER A 118 -29.95 -10.08 -18.00
C SER A 118 -30.56 -10.11 -19.40
N ILE A 119 -29.73 -10.41 -20.39
CA ILE A 119 -30.06 -10.48 -21.81
C ILE A 119 -29.95 -11.95 -22.23
N GLY A 120 -31.03 -12.49 -22.81
CA GLY A 120 -31.12 -13.91 -23.17
C GLY A 120 -32.24 -14.63 -22.40
N GLY A 121 -31.89 -15.76 -21.79
CA GLY A 121 -32.78 -16.75 -21.19
C GLY A 121 -33.35 -17.75 -22.20
N ALA A 122 -33.85 -18.90 -21.71
CA ALA A 122 -34.44 -19.99 -22.50
C ALA A 122 -35.55 -19.58 -23.49
N THR A 123 -36.24 -18.46 -23.23
CA THR A 123 -37.31 -17.90 -24.09
C THR A 123 -36.81 -16.85 -25.09
N SER A 124 -35.50 -16.57 -25.12
CA SER A 124 -34.90 -15.60 -26.03
C SER A 124 -35.11 -15.97 -27.50
N THR A 125 -35.35 -14.95 -28.32
CA THR A 125 -35.37 -15.07 -29.79
C THR A 125 -34.19 -14.36 -30.45
N GLU A 126 -33.21 -13.94 -29.65
CA GLU A 126 -32.01 -13.24 -30.12
C GLU A 126 -31.14 -14.18 -30.97
N ARG A 127 -30.68 -13.70 -32.12
CA ARG A 127 -29.76 -14.43 -33.03
C ARG A 127 -28.47 -13.67 -33.26
N GLY A 128 -28.32 -12.51 -32.64
CA GLY A 128 -27.21 -11.61 -32.83
C GLY A 128 -27.40 -10.66 -34.01
N PHE A 129 -26.32 -10.02 -34.42
CA PHE A 129 -26.36 -8.85 -35.31
C PHE A 129 -25.85 -9.18 -36.71
N ALA A 130 -26.47 -8.58 -37.73
CA ALA A 130 -26.05 -8.76 -39.13
C ALA A 130 -24.64 -8.21 -39.43
N SER A 131 -24.12 -7.30 -38.59
CA SER A 131 -22.76 -6.75 -38.71
C SER A 131 -22.23 -6.24 -37.37
N GLU A 132 -20.91 -6.09 -37.27
CA GLU A 132 -20.25 -5.44 -36.12
C GLU A 132 -20.76 -4.00 -35.89
N ALA A 133 -21.07 -3.24 -36.94
CA ALA A 133 -21.63 -1.90 -36.81
C ALA A 133 -23.01 -1.90 -36.14
N ALA A 134 -23.89 -2.84 -36.52
CA ALA A 134 -25.19 -3.00 -35.89
C ALA A 134 -25.08 -3.45 -34.42
N ALA A 135 -24.11 -4.31 -34.10
CA ALA A 135 -23.80 -4.71 -32.73
C ALA A 135 -23.34 -3.52 -31.86
N ILE A 136 -22.48 -2.64 -32.39
CA ILE A 136 -22.01 -1.44 -31.71
C ILE A 136 -23.17 -0.43 -31.51
N GLU A 137 -24.04 -0.25 -32.51
CA GLU A 137 -25.21 0.61 -32.39
C GLU A 137 -26.21 0.12 -31.33
N ALA A 138 -26.49 -1.20 -31.32
CA ALA A 138 -27.35 -1.82 -30.31
C ALA A 138 -26.77 -1.66 -28.88
N ALA A 139 -25.46 -1.81 -28.70
CA ALA A 139 -24.80 -1.57 -27.42
C ALA A 139 -24.96 -0.11 -26.95
N ASN A 140 -24.81 0.86 -27.87
CA ASN A 140 -25.03 2.28 -27.56
C ASN A 140 -26.49 2.54 -27.15
N LYS A 141 -27.47 1.94 -27.83
CA LYS A 141 -28.90 2.04 -27.48
C LYS A 141 -29.21 1.44 -26.10
N MET A 142 -28.74 0.23 -25.82
CA MET A 142 -28.90 -0.41 -24.50
C MET A 142 -28.31 0.45 -23.37
N TRP A 143 -27.16 1.08 -23.59
CA TRP A 143 -26.57 2.01 -22.64
C TRP A 143 -27.39 3.28 -22.44
N GLN A 144 -27.97 3.85 -23.49
CA GLN A 144 -28.87 5.02 -23.39
C GLN A 144 -30.19 4.70 -22.67
N ILE A 145 -30.70 3.48 -22.83
CA ILE A 145 -31.97 3.04 -22.24
C ILE A 145 -31.83 2.73 -20.74
N PHE A 146 -30.77 2.02 -20.33
CA PHE A 146 -30.61 1.54 -18.95
C PHE A 146 -29.48 2.19 -18.13
N GLY A 147 -28.45 2.74 -18.79
CA GLY A 147 -27.31 3.43 -18.16
C GLY A 147 -27.65 4.84 -17.66
N PRO A 148 -26.64 5.68 -17.36
CA PRO A 148 -26.81 7.03 -16.81
C PRO A 148 -27.80 7.93 -17.58
N VAL A 149 -28.54 8.76 -16.85
CA VAL A 149 -29.42 9.79 -17.42
C VAL A 149 -28.59 11.01 -17.81
N ASN A 150 -28.47 11.27 -19.13
CA ASN A 150 -27.76 12.42 -19.68
C ASN A 150 -28.74 13.51 -20.12
N ALA A 151 -28.43 14.78 -19.81
CA ALA A 151 -29.21 15.93 -20.27
C ALA A 151 -29.13 16.05 -21.81
N GLY A 152 -30.23 15.70 -22.49
CA GLY A 152 -30.31 15.60 -23.95
C GLY A 152 -30.53 14.19 -24.50
N ASN A 153 -30.53 13.15 -23.65
CA ASN A 153 -30.93 11.80 -24.05
C ASN A 153 -32.46 11.72 -24.23
N THR A 154 -32.92 11.38 -25.43
CA THR A 154 -34.34 11.22 -25.79
C THR A 154 -34.81 9.76 -25.85
N ALA A 155 -33.95 8.80 -25.49
CA ALA A 155 -34.31 7.38 -25.50
C ALA A 155 -35.44 7.06 -24.51
N TYR A 156 -36.30 6.11 -24.87
CA TYR A 156 -37.29 5.54 -23.97
C TYR A 156 -36.61 4.79 -22.80
N ARG A 157 -37.14 4.91 -21.58
CA ARG A 157 -36.53 4.35 -20.38
C ARG A 157 -37.52 3.51 -19.56
N PRO A 158 -37.52 2.17 -19.71
CA PRO A 158 -38.43 1.25 -19.03
C PRO A 158 -38.55 1.42 -17.51
N PHE A 159 -37.46 1.84 -16.87
CA PHE A 159 -37.36 1.99 -15.41
C PHE A 159 -37.32 3.47 -14.99
N GLY A 160 -37.76 4.37 -15.86
CA GLY A 160 -37.72 5.82 -15.64
C GLY A 160 -36.29 6.34 -15.47
N ASP A 161 -36.06 7.06 -14.38
CA ASP A 161 -34.75 7.61 -14.00
C ASP A 161 -33.91 6.65 -13.13
N ALA A 162 -34.33 5.39 -12.95
CA ALA A 162 -33.47 4.36 -12.38
C ALA A 162 -32.32 4.01 -13.35
N VAL A 163 -31.16 3.65 -12.79
CA VAL A 163 -29.94 3.26 -13.51
C VAL A 163 -29.48 1.92 -12.93
N ILE A 164 -29.30 0.92 -13.79
CA ILE A 164 -28.80 -0.42 -13.41
C ILE A 164 -27.31 -0.38 -13.06
N ASP A 165 -26.79 -1.40 -12.39
CA ASP A 165 -25.37 -1.51 -12.03
C ASP A 165 -24.55 -2.37 -13.01
N GLY A 166 -25.17 -2.91 -14.07
CA GLY A 166 -24.47 -3.69 -15.08
C GLY A 166 -25.36 -4.58 -15.95
N PHE A 167 -24.73 -5.29 -16.88
CA PHE A 167 -25.39 -6.23 -17.80
C PHE A 167 -24.94 -7.66 -17.53
N ASP A 168 -25.87 -8.59 -17.72
CA ASP A 168 -25.65 -10.02 -17.67
C ASP A 168 -26.03 -10.66 -19.01
N PHE A 169 -25.29 -11.67 -19.45
CA PHE A 169 -25.53 -12.41 -20.68
C PHE A 169 -25.88 -13.86 -20.34
N ASP A 170 -27.10 -14.26 -20.62
CA ASP A 170 -27.62 -15.61 -20.37
C ASP A 170 -28.05 -16.23 -21.70
N PHE A 171 -27.09 -16.38 -22.62
CA PHE A 171 -27.37 -16.95 -23.93
C PHE A 171 -27.39 -18.47 -23.84
N GLU A 172 -28.53 -19.09 -24.11
CA GLU A 172 -28.66 -20.56 -24.17
C GLU A 172 -28.47 -21.12 -25.60
N THR A 173 -28.28 -20.24 -26.59
CA THR A 173 -27.99 -20.61 -27.99
C THR A 173 -26.95 -19.66 -28.60
N SER A 174 -26.17 -20.13 -29.59
CA SER A 174 -25.10 -19.34 -30.19
C SER A 174 -25.62 -18.11 -30.96
N VAL A 175 -25.06 -16.93 -30.65
CA VAL A 175 -25.46 -15.63 -31.18
C VAL A 175 -24.35 -14.98 -32.02
N THR A 176 -24.69 -14.42 -33.17
CA THR A 176 -23.72 -13.84 -34.12
C THR A 176 -23.30 -12.41 -33.76
N ASN A 177 -22.02 -12.06 -33.98
CA ASN A 177 -21.49 -10.70 -33.74
C ASN A 177 -21.73 -10.16 -32.31
N MET A 178 -21.80 -11.03 -31.28
CA MET A 178 -22.01 -10.60 -29.90
C MET A 178 -20.74 -10.05 -29.23
N VAL A 179 -19.56 -10.48 -29.66
CA VAL A 179 -18.25 -9.99 -29.14
C VAL A 179 -18.06 -8.47 -29.31
N PRO A 180 -18.39 -7.84 -30.46
CA PRO A 180 -18.36 -6.37 -30.57
C PRO A 180 -19.40 -5.66 -29.69
N PHE A 181 -20.63 -6.18 -29.58
CA PHE A 181 -21.67 -5.63 -28.68
C PHE A 181 -21.19 -5.61 -27.23
N ALA A 182 -20.65 -6.74 -26.76
CA ALA A 182 -20.10 -6.91 -25.42
C ALA A 182 -18.90 -5.98 -25.13
N ASN A 183 -17.95 -5.88 -26.06
CA ASN A 183 -16.80 -4.97 -25.90
C ASN A 183 -17.21 -3.50 -25.95
N GLN A 184 -18.23 -3.13 -26.75
CA GLN A 184 -18.75 -1.75 -26.76
C GLN A 184 -19.48 -1.41 -25.46
N LEU A 185 -20.32 -2.31 -24.91
CA LEU A 185 -20.90 -2.12 -23.58
C LEU A 185 -19.82 -1.96 -22.51
N ARG A 186 -18.79 -2.82 -22.50
CA ARG A 186 -17.63 -2.70 -21.58
C ARG A 186 -16.95 -1.32 -21.70
N ARG A 187 -16.73 -0.85 -22.93
CA ARG A 187 -16.12 0.46 -23.20
C ARG A 187 -16.96 1.64 -22.70
N LEU A 188 -18.29 1.58 -22.85
CA LEU A 188 -19.20 2.60 -22.33
C LEU A 188 -19.25 2.59 -20.79
N MET A 189 -19.27 1.39 -20.19
CA MET A 189 -19.20 1.20 -18.75
C MET A 189 -17.88 1.69 -18.14
N ASP A 190 -16.73 1.42 -18.77
CA ASP A 190 -15.41 1.91 -18.33
C ASP A 190 -15.20 3.41 -18.55
N ALA A 191 -15.98 4.04 -19.46
CA ALA A 191 -15.96 5.48 -19.68
C ALA A 191 -16.82 6.25 -18.68
N SER A 192 -17.73 5.60 -17.94
CA SER A 192 -18.59 6.25 -16.96
C SER A 192 -17.84 6.54 -15.65
N ALA A 193 -17.94 7.77 -15.18
CA ALA A 193 -17.24 8.24 -13.97
C ALA A 193 -18.13 8.28 -12.71
N ASP A 194 -19.41 7.93 -12.81
CA ASP A 194 -20.38 8.02 -11.71
C ASP A 194 -20.30 6.83 -10.74
N ARG A 195 -20.21 5.60 -11.27
CA ARG A 195 -20.08 4.35 -10.51
C ARG A 195 -19.35 3.30 -11.33
N LYS A 196 -18.86 2.23 -10.68
CA LYS A 196 -18.39 1.04 -11.41
C LYS A 196 -19.59 0.21 -11.84
N TYR A 197 -19.62 -0.14 -13.12
CA TYR A 197 -20.57 -1.09 -13.70
C TYR A 197 -19.94 -2.47 -13.92
N TYR A 198 -20.80 -3.48 -13.96
CA TYR A 198 -20.46 -4.89 -14.07
C TYR A 198 -20.87 -5.50 -15.41
N LEU A 199 -20.04 -6.40 -15.93
CA LEU A 199 -20.40 -7.27 -17.06
C LEU A 199 -20.25 -8.73 -16.66
N THR A 200 -21.31 -9.52 -16.83
CA THR A 200 -21.34 -10.93 -16.42
C THR A 200 -21.94 -11.85 -17.49
N ALA A 201 -21.74 -13.15 -17.35
CA ALA A 201 -22.31 -14.16 -18.24
C ALA A 201 -22.72 -15.42 -17.47
N ALA A 202 -23.66 -16.20 -18.02
CA ALA A 202 -24.30 -17.34 -17.38
C ALA A 202 -24.11 -18.67 -18.16
N PRO A 203 -22.88 -19.06 -18.53
CA PRO A 203 -22.66 -20.26 -19.35
C PRO A 203 -23.11 -21.54 -18.65
N GLN A 204 -23.46 -22.57 -19.41
CA GLN A 204 -23.74 -23.89 -18.86
C GLN A 204 -22.43 -24.58 -18.40
N CYS A 205 -22.52 -25.62 -17.56
CA CYS A 205 -21.29 -26.26 -17.05
C CYS A 205 -20.45 -26.98 -18.11
N VAL A 206 -21.01 -27.28 -19.29
CA VAL A 206 -20.29 -27.93 -20.40
C VAL A 206 -19.17 -27.00 -20.87
N PHE A 207 -17.95 -27.53 -21.01
CA PHE A 207 -16.77 -26.73 -21.34
C PHE A 207 -16.12 -27.21 -22.66
N PRO A 208 -15.88 -26.31 -23.64
CA PRO A 208 -16.35 -24.92 -23.68
C PRO A 208 -17.88 -24.85 -23.78
N ASP A 209 -18.46 -23.77 -23.24
CA ASP A 209 -19.88 -23.47 -23.48
C ASP A 209 -20.08 -23.03 -24.93
N VAL A 210 -21.14 -23.51 -25.58
CA VAL A 210 -21.37 -23.36 -27.03
C VAL A 210 -22.06 -22.03 -27.40
N ALA A 211 -22.77 -21.41 -26.46
CA ALA A 211 -23.48 -20.16 -26.70
C ALA A 211 -22.58 -18.94 -26.47
N ASP A 212 -21.82 -18.96 -25.37
CA ASP A 212 -20.92 -17.88 -24.94
C ASP A 212 -19.46 -18.05 -25.43
N GLN A 213 -19.14 -19.13 -26.17
CA GLN A 213 -17.75 -19.51 -26.52
C GLN A 213 -16.89 -18.34 -27.01
N GLU A 214 -17.38 -17.62 -28.02
CA GLU A 214 -16.63 -16.53 -28.67
C GLU A 214 -16.32 -15.38 -27.70
N MET A 215 -17.17 -15.14 -26.70
CA MET A 215 -16.95 -14.12 -25.69
C MET A 215 -15.99 -14.61 -24.59
N LEU A 216 -16.10 -15.88 -24.20
CA LEU A 216 -15.33 -16.49 -23.12
C LEU A 216 -13.89 -16.85 -23.54
N ASP A 217 -13.60 -17.05 -24.82
CA ASP A 217 -12.25 -17.34 -25.36
C ASP A 217 -11.35 -16.08 -25.41
N GLY A 218 -11.27 -15.35 -24.30
CA GLY A 218 -10.41 -14.18 -24.13
C GLY A 218 -10.86 -12.90 -24.86
N ALA A 219 -11.95 -12.93 -25.63
CA ALA A 219 -12.41 -11.79 -26.42
C ALA A 219 -13.10 -10.70 -25.58
N VAL A 220 -13.82 -11.06 -24.51
CA VAL A 220 -14.59 -10.14 -23.65
C VAL A 220 -14.07 -10.16 -22.20
N ALA A 221 -14.13 -9.03 -21.50
CA ALA A 221 -13.70 -8.90 -20.10
C ALA A 221 -14.92 -8.90 -19.15
N PHE A 222 -15.24 -10.08 -18.62
CA PHE A 222 -16.27 -10.27 -17.59
C PHE A 222 -15.73 -10.03 -16.17
N ASP A 223 -16.56 -9.46 -15.29
CA ASP A 223 -16.29 -9.31 -13.85
C ASP A 223 -16.57 -10.61 -13.08
N ALA A 224 -17.65 -11.31 -13.45
CA ALA A 224 -18.04 -12.60 -12.91
C ALA A 224 -18.76 -13.46 -13.96
N ILE A 225 -18.76 -14.77 -13.78
CA ILE A 225 -19.62 -15.71 -14.52
C ILE A 225 -20.38 -16.62 -13.55
N TRP A 226 -21.62 -16.96 -13.89
CA TRP A 226 -22.49 -17.86 -13.11
C TRP A 226 -22.70 -19.14 -13.89
N VAL A 227 -21.79 -20.09 -13.70
CA VAL A 227 -21.80 -21.36 -14.43
C VAL A 227 -22.99 -22.20 -13.96
N GLN A 228 -23.90 -22.53 -14.87
CA GLN A 228 -25.12 -23.29 -14.57
C GLN A 228 -24.77 -24.77 -14.37
N PHE A 229 -24.53 -25.18 -13.11
CA PHE A 229 -24.21 -26.57 -12.75
C PHE A 229 -25.48 -27.41 -12.52
N TYR A 230 -26.45 -27.31 -13.43
CA TYR A 230 -27.69 -28.06 -13.44
C TYR A 230 -28.11 -28.38 -14.88
N ASN A 231 -29.13 -29.23 -15.05
CA ASN A 231 -29.62 -29.76 -16.34
C ASN A 231 -28.59 -30.49 -17.23
N ASN A 232 -27.35 -30.68 -16.77
CA ASN A 232 -26.23 -31.21 -17.54
C ASN A 232 -25.46 -32.30 -16.77
N PHE A 233 -24.70 -33.14 -17.48
CA PHE A 233 -23.91 -34.24 -16.89
C PHE A 233 -22.82 -33.76 -15.92
N CYS A 234 -22.36 -32.52 -16.07
CA CYS A 234 -21.37 -31.85 -15.22
C CYS A 234 -21.98 -31.12 -14.00
N GLY A 235 -23.29 -31.26 -13.78
CA GLY A 235 -24.01 -30.59 -12.71
C GLY A 235 -23.60 -31.02 -11.29
N VAL A 236 -24.07 -30.29 -10.28
CA VAL A 236 -23.69 -30.52 -8.86
C VAL A 236 -24.14 -31.89 -8.34
N ASN A 237 -25.17 -32.47 -8.95
CA ASN A 237 -25.61 -33.85 -8.72
C ASN A 237 -24.56 -34.91 -9.11
N ALA A 238 -23.57 -34.56 -9.93
CA ALA A 238 -22.45 -35.44 -10.31
C ALA A 238 -21.20 -35.26 -9.41
N PHE A 239 -21.31 -34.47 -8.32
CA PHE A 239 -20.25 -34.32 -7.33
C PHE A 239 -20.06 -35.62 -6.53
N SER A 240 -18.83 -36.12 -6.51
CA SER A 240 -18.42 -37.31 -5.78
C SER A 240 -18.03 -36.95 -4.34
N PHE A 241 -18.99 -37.08 -3.42
CA PHE A 241 -18.82 -36.86 -1.98
C PHE A 241 -17.66 -37.69 -1.43
N GLY A 242 -16.85 -37.09 -0.54
CA GLY A 242 -15.65 -37.71 0.01
C GLY A 242 -14.45 -37.92 -0.94
N SER A 243 -14.58 -37.68 -2.26
CA SER A 243 -13.46 -37.80 -3.21
C SER A 243 -12.68 -36.50 -3.38
N MET A 244 -11.34 -36.59 -3.48
CA MET A 244 -10.51 -35.42 -3.84
C MET A 244 -10.54 -35.08 -5.33
N GLN A 245 -10.79 -36.07 -6.19
CA GLN A 245 -10.93 -35.92 -7.64
C GLN A 245 -12.41 -36.01 -8.03
N GLN A 246 -12.86 -35.06 -8.84
CA GLN A 246 -14.23 -35.00 -9.35
C GLN A 246 -14.21 -35.48 -10.81
N GLY A 247 -15.03 -36.49 -11.13
CA GLY A 247 -15.01 -37.11 -12.46
C GLY A 247 -15.83 -36.36 -13.51
N ALA A 248 -16.97 -35.78 -13.10
CA ALA A 248 -17.91 -35.09 -13.99
C ALA A 248 -18.17 -33.63 -13.59
N PHE A 249 -18.21 -33.33 -12.29
CA PHE A 249 -18.30 -31.94 -11.80
C PHE A 249 -16.98 -31.18 -12.05
N ASN A 250 -17.00 -30.24 -13.00
CA ASN A 250 -15.82 -29.72 -13.69
C ASN A 250 -15.46 -28.25 -13.34
N PHE A 251 -15.71 -27.82 -12.09
CA PHE A 251 -15.38 -26.45 -11.65
C PHE A 251 -13.87 -26.13 -11.75
N ASP A 252 -13.01 -27.14 -11.69
CA ASP A 252 -11.57 -27.05 -11.90
C ASP A 252 -11.20 -26.58 -13.32
N LEU A 253 -11.93 -27.03 -14.35
CA LEU A 253 -11.80 -26.51 -15.72
C LEU A 253 -12.16 -25.02 -15.78
N TRP A 254 -13.20 -24.60 -15.06
CA TRP A 254 -13.62 -23.20 -15.00
C TRP A 254 -12.66 -22.30 -14.20
N ASP A 255 -11.99 -22.79 -13.15
CA ASP A 255 -10.85 -22.08 -12.50
C ASP A 255 -9.61 -22.04 -13.41
N ALA A 256 -9.33 -23.10 -14.17
CA ALA A 256 -8.28 -23.11 -15.18
C ALA A 256 -8.55 -22.09 -16.30
N TRP A 257 -9.78 -22.01 -16.81
CA TRP A 257 -10.22 -20.98 -17.77
C TRP A 257 -10.04 -19.56 -17.20
N ALA A 258 -10.50 -19.32 -15.98
CA ALA A 258 -10.40 -18.00 -15.32
C ALA A 258 -8.95 -17.52 -15.19
N LYS A 259 -8.01 -18.45 -14.94
CA LYS A 259 -6.57 -18.16 -14.85
C LYS A 259 -5.89 -18.04 -16.22
N SER A 260 -6.21 -18.91 -17.17
CA SER A 260 -5.44 -19.07 -18.42
C SER A 260 -6.03 -18.36 -19.63
N GLN A 261 -7.34 -18.47 -19.86
CA GLN A 261 -8.01 -17.98 -21.08
C GLN A 261 -8.71 -16.64 -20.89
N SER A 262 -9.51 -16.46 -19.81
CA SER A 262 -10.32 -15.25 -19.60
C SER A 262 -9.55 -13.94 -19.75
N LYS A 263 -10.13 -12.92 -20.40
CA LYS A 263 -9.52 -11.59 -20.57
C LYS A 263 -9.27 -10.89 -19.24
N ASN A 264 -10.16 -11.11 -18.26
CA ASN A 264 -10.02 -10.63 -16.89
C ASN A 264 -9.48 -11.75 -15.98
N LYS A 265 -8.19 -11.72 -15.65
CA LYS A 265 -7.55 -12.71 -14.75
C LYS A 265 -8.02 -12.64 -13.28
N GLN A 266 -8.95 -11.76 -12.95
CA GLN A 266 -9.59 -11.65 -11.63
C GLN A 266 -11.08 -12.03 -11.67
N VAL A 267 -11.59 -12.53 -12.80
CA VAL A 267 -12.99 -12.98 -12.96
C VAL A 267 -13.39 -13.95 -11.85
N LYS A 268 -14.60 -13.78 -11.34
CA LYS A 268 -15.19 -14.67 -10.34
C LYS A 268 -16.04 -15.75 -11.00
N VAL A 269 -15.85 -17.00 -10.59
CA VAL A 269 -16.71 -18.12 -11.02
C VAL A 269 -17.67 -18.46 -9.87
N PHE A 270 -18.97 -18.39 -10.17
CA PHE A 270 -20.05 -18.75 -9.26
C PHE A 270 -20.64 -20.11 -9.64
N ILE A 271 -21.13 -20.85 -8.64
CA ILE A 271 -21.87 -22.09 -8.86
C ILE A 271 -23.36 -21.74 -8.97
N GLY A 272 -23.92 -21.87 -10.18
CA GLY A 272 -25.36 -21.77 -10.42
C GLY A 272 -26.11 -23.01 -9.92
N LEU A 273 -27.21 -22.80 -9.20
CA LEU A 273 -28.04 -23.84 -8.57
C LEU A 273 -29.53 -23.58 -8.79
N PRO A 274 -30.37 -24.63 -8.91
CA PRO A 274 -31.82 -24.50 -8.81
C PRO A 274 -32.23 -24.12 -7.37
N GLY A 275 -33.17 -23.17 -7.23
CA GLY A 275 -33.68 -22.71 -5.93
C GLY A 275 -34.57 -23.72 -5.23
N ASN A 276 -35.21 -24.63 -5.98
CA ASN A 276 -35.96 -25.77 -5.47
C ASN A 276 -35.93 -26.96 -6.46
N ALA A 277 -36.48 -28.11 -6.04
CA ALA A 277 -36.49 -29.32 -6.85
C ALA A 277 -37.37 -29.28 -8.12
N ALA A 278 -38.23 -28.27 -8.29
CA ALA A 278 -39.10 -28.09 -9.45
C ALA A 278 -38.58 -27.02 -10.45
N SER A 279 -37.65 -26.16 -10.02
CA SER A 279 -37.12 -25.03 -10.80
C SER A 279 -36.13 -25.40 -11.92
N ALA A 280 -35.69 -26.66 -11.98
CA ALA A 280 -34.85 -27.21 -13.05
C ALA A 280 -35.15 -28.72 -13.23
N GLY A 281 -34.88 -29.25 -14.42
CA GLY A 281 -35.13 -30.67 -14.73
C GLY A 281 -34.21 -31.64 -14.00
N SER A 282 -32.98 -31.22 -13.65
CA SER A 282 -32.08 -31.96 -12.76
C SER A 282 -31.02 -31.04 -12.14
N GLY A 283 -30.37 -31.46 -11.05
CA GLY A 283 -29.25 -30.74 -10.42
C GLY A 283 -29.57 -30.00 -9.12
N TYR A 284 -30.81 -30.04 -8.62
CA TYR A 284 -31.11 -29.56 -7.27
C TYR A 284 -30.37 -30.38 -6.20
N VAL A 285 -29.75 -29.71 -5.24
CA VAL A 285 -29.02 -30.32 -4.12
C VAL A 285 -29.49 -29.75 -2.78
N THR A 286 -29.48 -30.58 -1.75
CA THR A 286 -29.84 -30.15 -0.39
C THR A 286 -28.77 -29.24 0.22
N ALA A 287 -29.18 -28.45 1.21
CA ALA A 287 -28.31 -27.61 2.02
C ALA A 287 -27.10 -28.35 2.64
N GLU A 288 -27.20 -29.67 2.86
CA GLU A 288 -26.15 -30.47 3.48
C GLU A 288 -25.12 -30.92 2.45
N GLN A 289 -25.58 -31.47 1.31
CA GLN A 289 -24.75 -31.82 0.16
C GLN A 289 -23.96 -30.61 -0.36
N LEU A 290 -24.61 -29.44 -0.39
CA LEU A 290 -23.97 -28.19 -0.81
C LEU A 290 -22.76 -27.79 0.06
N ARG A 291 -22.66 -28.27 1.31
CA ARG A 291 -21.51 -27.96 2.19
C ARG A 291 -20.21 -28.55 1.66
N GLU A 292 -20.24 -29.77 1.15
CA GLU A 292 -19.03 -30.43 0.61
C GLU A 292 -18.63 -29.83 -0.75
N VAL A 293 -19.60 -29.57 -1.62
CA VAL A 293 -19.40 -28.90 -2.91
C VAL A 293 -18.73 -27.53 -2.69
N VAL A 294 -19.29 -26.71 -1.79
CA VAL A 294 -18.73 -25.39 -1.45
C VAL A 294 -17.38 -25.52 -0.74
N ALA A 295 -17.15 -26.54 0.09
CA ALA A 295 -15.85 -26.77 0.72
C ALA A 295 -14.74 -27.03 -0.31
N TRP A 296 -15.03 -27.89 -1.29
CA TRP A 296 -14.11 -28.23 -2.37
C TRP A 296 -13.89 -27.03 -3.29
N SER A 297 -14.97 -26.38 -3.78
CA SER A 297 -14.85 -25.25 -4.72
C SER A 297 -14.20 -24.01 -4.10
N LYS A 298 -14.34 -23.77 -2.78
CA LYS A 298 -13.64 -22.68 -2.06
C LYS A 298 -12.11 -22.78 -2.04
N ALA A 299 -11.55 -23.94 -2.40
CA ALA A 299 -10.10 -24.09 -2.52
C ALA A 299 -9.55 -23.28 -3.70
N PHE A 300 -10.32 -23.19 -4.80
CA PHE A 300 -9.96 -22.48 -6.01
C PHE A 300 -9.98 -20.95 -5.80
N SER A 301 -9.15 -20.23 -6.55
CA SER A 301 -9.01 -18.78 -6.43
C SER A 301 -10.08 -18.02 -7.19
N SER A 302 -10.65 -18.62 -8.23
CA SER A 302 -11.75 -18.07 -9.03
C SER A 302 -13.06 -17.99 -8.26
N PHE A 303 -13.32 -18.89 -7.31
CA PHE A 303 -14.61 -19.04 -6.62
C PHE A 303 -15.10 -17.73 -5.97
N GLY A 304 -16.26 -17.24 -6.41
CA GLY A 304 -16.93 -16.02 -5.93
C GLY A 304 -18.15 -16.26 -5.03
N GLY A 305 -18.83 -17.39 -5.18
CA GLY A 305 -20.03 -17.69 -4.41
C GLY A 305 -21.01 -18.58 -5.16
N ILE A 306 -22.31 -18.35 -4.91
CA ILE A 306 -23.42 -19.12 -5.48
C ILE A 306 -24.37 -18.19 -6.24
N MET A 307 -24.88 -18.68 -7.37
CA MET A 307 -26.02 -18.11 -8.08
C MET A 307 -27.23 -19.04 -7.92
N VAL A 308 -28.43 -18.48 -7.79
CA VAL A 308 -29.67 -19.26 -7.62
C VAL A 308 -30.71 -18.89 -8.68
N TRP A 309 -31.23 -19.91 -9.35
CA TRP A 309 -32.34 -19.84 -10.30
C TRP A 309 -33.64 -20.37 -9.67
N ASP A 310 -34.66 -19.57 -9.33
CA ASP A 310 -34.72 -18.11 -9.25
C ASP A 310 -35.19 -17.67 -7.84
N ALA A 311 -35.40 -16.36 -7.63
CA ALA A 311 -35.87 -15.79 -6.37
C ALA A 311 -37.21 -16.37 -5.89
N SER A 312 -38.12 -16.69 -6.80
CA SER A 312 -39.45 -17.23 -6.46
C SER A 312 -39.35 -18.68 -6.02
N ALA A 313 -38.59 -19.52 -6.75
CA ALA A 313 -38.34 -20.90 -6.38
C ALA A 313 -37.58 -21.03 -5.06
N MET A 314 -36.58 -20.19 -4.85
CA MET A 314 -35.78 -20.13 -3.62
C MET A 314 -36.63 -19.75 -2.40
N TYR A 315 -37.56 -18.80 -2.53
CA TYR A 315 -38.43 -18.39 -1.41
C TYR A 315 -39.54 -19.39 -1.09
N ALA A 316 -40.00 -20.16 -2.08
CA ALA A 316 -40.86 -21.31 -1.83
C ALA A 316 -40.15 -22.40 -0.99
N ASN A 317 -38.81 -22.46 -1.05
CA ASN A 317 -37.96 -23.42 -0.35
C ASN A 317 -37.48 -22.87 1.02
N GLN A 318 -38.36 -22.93 2.02
CA GLN A 318 -38.11 -22.34 3.35
C GLN A 318 -36.78 -22.83 3.97
N GLY A 319 -35.96 -21.88 4.44
CA GLY A 319 -34.66 -22.15 5.07
C GLY A 319 -33.50 -22.45 4.10
N TYR A 320 -33.75 -22.56 2.79
CA TYR A 320 -32.70 -22.84 1.80
C TYR A 320 -31.67 -21.70 1.69
N LEU A 321 -32.14 -20.45 1.51
CA LEU A 321 -31.27 -19.27 1.41
C LEU A 321 -30.38 -19.06 2.66
N GLU A 322 -30.96 -19.20 3.86
CA GLU A 322 -30.20 -19.10 5.11
C GLU A 322 -29.13 -20.19 5.19
N SER A 323 -29.44 -21.40 4.73
CA SER A 323 -28.50 -22.52 4.68
C SER A 323 -27.40 -22.33 3.65
N VAL A 324 -27.71 -21.78 2.47
CA VAL A 324 -26.75 -21.38 1.43
C VAL A 324 -25.76 -20.34 1.99
N LYS A 325 -26.27 -19.25 2.59
CA LYS A 325 -25.41 -18.19 3.18
C LYS A 325 -24.61 -18.72 4.38
N THR A 326 -25.19 -19.59 5.20
CA THR A 326 -24.49 -20.25 6.32
C THR A 326 -23.35 -21.15 5.84
N THR A 327 -23.55 -21.88 4.74
CA THR A 327 -22.52 -22.72 4.10
C THR A 327 -21.41 -21.87 3.49
N LEU A 328 -21.77 -20.76 2.83
CA LEU A 328 -20.83 -19.79 2.30
C LEU A 328 -20.01 -19.06 3.38
N THR A 329 -20.51 -18.92 4.61
CA THR A 329 -19.80 -18.23 5.71
C THR A 329 -19.04 -19.16 6.65
N ARG A 330 -19.57 -20.34 7.01
CA ARG A 330 -18.96 -21.24 8.02
C ARG A 330 -17.86 -22.14 7.47
N VAL A 331 -17.93 -22.54 6.19
CA VAL A 331 -16.96 -23.47 5.61
C VAL A 331 -15.65 -22.75 5.29
N SER A 332 -14.59 -23.07 6.04
CA SER A 332 -13.23 -22.55 5.83
C SER A 332 -12.52 -23.29 4.69
N ARG A 333 -11.54 -22.65 4.04
CA ARG A 333 -10.76 -23.27 2.95
C ARG A 333 -9.93 -24.45 3.46
N SER A 334 -10.42 -25.68 3.26
CA SER A 334 -9.56 -26.84 3.10
C SER A 334 -8.83 -26.75 1.75
N LYS A 335 -7.61 -27.25 1.67
CA LYS A 335 -6.87 -27.41 0.41
C LYS A 335 -6.96 -28.88 -0.02
N PRO A 336 -7.61 -29.22 -1.14
CA PRO A 336 -7.17 -30.34 -1.97
C PRO A 336 -5.74 -30.05 -2.46
N LYS A 337 -4.97 -31.11 -2.70
CA LYS A 337 -3.76 -30.96 -3.54
C LYS A 337 -4.20 -30.64 -4.96
N GLU A 338 -3.47 -29.73 -5.59
CA GLU A 338 -3.64 -29.37 -7.00
C GLU A 338 -3.40 -30.64 -7.86
N PRO A 339 -4.32 -31.01 -8.76
CA PRO A 339 -4.09 -32.13 -9.66
C PRO A 339 -2.94 -31.79 -10.60
N GLU A 340 -1.99 -32.71 -10.72
CA GLU A 340 -0.85 -32.58 -11.61
C GLU A 340 -1.34 -32.55 -13.06
N VAL A 341 -0.93 -31.54 -13.84
CA VAL A 341 -1.32 -31.41 -15.25
C VAL A 341 -0.77 -32.61 -16.01
N VAL A 342 -1.66 -33.54 -16.37
CA VAL A 342 -1.32 -34.75 -17.11
C VAL A 342 -0.93 -34.37 -18.53
N SER A 343 0.35 -34.12 -18.74
CA SER A 343 0.95 -34.11 -20.07
C SER A 343 0.93 -35.54 -20.62
N ILE A 344 0.10 -35.76 -21.63
CA ILE A 344 -0.09 -37.06 -22.29
C ILE A 344 1.18 -37.42 -23.08
N THR A 345 2.22 -37.90 -22.40
CA THR A 345 3.45 -38.37 -23.07
C THR A 345 4.28 -39.39 -22.26
N ARG A 346 3.68 -40.14 -21.32
CA ARG A 346 4.44 -41.14 -20.54
C ARG A 346 3.67 -42.38 -20.03
N GLN A 347 2.79 -42.96 -20.85
CA GLN A 347 2.24 -44.32 -20.63
C GLN A 347 2.86 -45.41 -21.53
N LEU A 348 4.09 -45.17 -22.03
CA LEU A 348 4.87 -46.18 -22.77
C LEU A 348 6.32 -46.25 -22.25
N LYS A 349 6.46 -46.72 -21.00
CA LYS A 349 7.62 -47.47 -20.48
C LYS A 349 7.39 -47.89 -19.04
N MET A 350 7.94 -49.05 -18.68
CA MET A 350 7.97 -49.63 -17.32
C MET A 350 6.64 -50.20 -16.82
N ALA A 351 6.10 -51.13 -17.61
CA ALA A 351 5.77 -52.42 -17.03
C ALA A 351 7.09 -53.21 -16.92
N GLU A 352 7.62 -53.39 -15.71
CA GLU A 352 8.51 -54.51 -15.30
C GLU A 352 8.97 -54.35 -13.83
N ALA A 353 9.06 -55.47 -13.12
CA ALA A 353 9.78 -55.68 -11.85
C ALA A 353 9.28 -55.00 -10.55
N GLU A 354 8.17 -55.51 -9.99
CA GLU A 354 8.09 -55.76 -8.54
C GLU A 354 7.48 -57.16 -8.30
N THR A 355 8.27 -58.11 -7.78
CA THR A 355 7.82 -59.21 -6.90
C THR A 355 9.00 -60.05 -6.40
N SER A 356 9.46 -59.82 -5.17
CA SER A 356 9.93 -60.88 -4.26
C SER A 356 9.99 -60.34 -2.83
N SER A 357 9.20 -60.94 -1.95
CA SER A 357 9.25 -60.75 -0.51
C SER A 357 10.28 -61.69 0.13
N VAL A 358 10.68 -61.44 1.40
CA VAL A 358 10.72 -62.40 2.52
C VAL A 358 11.33 -61.73 3.78
N ASN A 359 10.85 -62.16 4.96
CA ASN A 359 11.17 -61.63 6.29
C ASN A 359 12.46 -62.19 6.91
N LEU A 360 12.97 -61.55 7.97
CA LEU A 360 13.73 -62.16 9.10
C LEU A 360 13.77 -61.20 10.32
N PRO A 361 13.71 -61.67 11.60
CA PRO A 361 13.69 -60.80 12.80
C PRO A 361 14.87 -60.98 13.79
N SER A 362 14.95 -60.07 14.79
CA SER A 362 15.67 -60.14 16.10
C SER A 362 17.23 -60.12 16.09
N GLU A 363 18.01 -59.52 17.00
CA GLU A 363 17.96 -59.40 18.49
C GLU A 363 18.84 -58.24 19.09
N HIS A 364 18.53 -57.89 20.35
CA HIS A 364 19.37 -57.52 21.52
C HIS A 364 20.31 -56.28 21.70
N SER A 365 20.16 -55.74 22.94
CA SER A 365 21.13 -55.26 23.95
C SER A 365 21.76 -53.85 23.92
N ASP A 366 21.34 -53.04 24.91
CA ASP A 366 22.13 -52.35 25.95
C ASP A 366 23.50 -51.69 25.63
N ASP A 367 23.69 -50.42 26.03
CA ASP A 367 24.29 -50.12 27.35
C ASP A 367 24.14 -48.62 27.75
N SER A 368 24.64 -48.29 28.93
CA SER A 368 24.33 -47.13 29.77
C SER A 368 25.50 -46.15 29.96
N ALA A 369 25.21 -44.86 30.25
CA ALA A 369 26.04 -44.01 31.13
C ALA A 369 25.39 -42.64 31.45
N SER A 370 25.54 -42.19 32.70
CA SER A 370 24.97 -40.95 33.27
C SER A 370 25.92 -39.74 33.26
N GLN A 371 25.40 -38.50 33.39
CA GLN A 371 25.85 -37.57 34.47
C GLN A 371 24.98 -36.31 34.73
N ARG A 372 24.35 -36.32 35.92
CA ARG A 372 24.04 -35.29 36.95
C ARG A 372 23.79 -33.78 36.65
N VAL A 373 22.82 -33.25 37.41
CA VAL A 373 22.34 -31.85 37.56
C VAL A 373 23.09 -31.11 38.70
N PRO A 374 22.98 -29.76 38.82
CA PRO A 374 22.02 -29.12 39.77
C PRO A 374 21.29 -27.89 39.16
N ALA A 375 19.98 -27.65 39.34
CA ALA A 375 19.23 -27.21 40.55
C ALA A 375 19.68 -25.83 41.08
N GLN A 376 18.85 -24.81 41.38
CA GLN A 376 17.37 -24.57 41.37
C GLN A 376 17.10 -23.03 41.40
N GLY A 377 15.86 -22.52 41.20
CA GLY A 377 15.64 -21.05 41.09
C GLY A 377 14.23 -20.40 41.18
N LEU A 378 13.33 -20.90 42.04
CA LEU A 378 12.26 -20.12 42.75
C LEU A 378 11.07 -19.39 42.04
N TRP A 379 11.08 -18.93 40.79
CA TRP A 379 9.96 -18.10 40.27
C TRP A 379 8.69 -18.84 39.78
N ASN A 380 8.72 -20.15 39.58
CA ASN A 380 7.62 -20.92 38.95
C ASN A 380 6.48 -21.37 39.89
N ARG A 381 6.34 -20.82 41.10
CA ARG A 381 5.33 -21.27 42.08
C ARG A 381 3.96 -20.56 42.06
N PHE A 382 3.79 -19.46 41.31
CA PHE A 382 2.54 -18.68 41.38
C PHE A 382 1.47 -18.99 40.32
N PHE A 383 1.78 -19.76 39.28
CA PHE A 383 0.83 -20.07 38.18
C PHE A 383 0.73 -21.57 37.87
N ARG A 384 0.14 -22.36 38.78
CA ARG A 384 -0.34 -23.72 38.42
C ARG A 384 -1.52 -24.24 39.26
N ARG A 385 -2.73 -24.09 38.71
CA ARG A 385 -3.96 -24.88 38.95
C ARG A 385 -4.83 -24.73 37.68
N ARG A 386 -5.59 -25.71 37.18
CA ARG A 386 -5.70 -27.16 37.49
C ARG A 386 -6.36 -27.80 36.26
N GLY A 387 -5.80 -28.87 35.71
CA GLY A 387 -6.37 -29.64 34.60
C GLY A 387 -5.86 -31.07 34.68
N SER A 388 -6.74 -32.06 34.61
CA SER A 388 -6.51 -33.40 35.18
C SER A 388 -6.91 -34.54 34.23
N GLY A 389 -5.92 -35.33 33.79
CA GLY A 389 -6.07 -36.66 33.15
C GLY A 389 -6.69 -36.67 31.73
N LYS A 390 -6.37 -37.59 30.82
CA LYS A 390 -5.34 -38.66 30.71
C LYS A 390 -4.87 -38.66 29.23
N SER A 391 -3.58 -38.76 28.89
CA SER A 391 -2.83 -39.99 28.52
C SER A 391 -3.64 -40.98 27.65
N GLU A 392 -3.18 -41.52 26.51
CA GLU A 392 -1.86 -41.77 25.86
C GLU A 392 -2.04 -41.66 24.30
N SER A 393 -1.07 -41.72 23.38
CA SER A 393 0.41 -41.83 23.37
C SER A 393 0.96 -41.37 22.00
N GLU A 394 2.20 -40.89 21.97
CA GLU A 394 3.03 -40.72 20.75
C GLU A 394 3.48 -42.13 20.22
N GLU A 395 4.14 -42.36 19.08
CA GLU A 395 5.03 -41.54 18.26
C GLU A 395 5.30 -42.17 16.86
N SER A 396 5.98 -41.40 15.99
CA SER A 396 6.87 -41.79 14.87
C SER A 396 6.26 -41.94 13.44
N GLU A 397 6.94 -41.57 12.35
CA GLU A 397 8.26 -40.91 12.22
C GLU A 397 8.37 -40.02 10.96
N SER A 398 9.37 -39.14 10.95
CA SER A 398 9.62 -38.13 9.89
C SER A 398 10.79 -38.48 8.97
N VAL A 399 10.75 -38.03 7.71
CA VAL A 399 11.95 -38.00 6.85
C VAL A 399 12.37 -36.57 6.49
N ASN A 400 13.42 -36.11 7.18
CA ASN A 400 14.46 -35.18 6.75
C ASN A 400 14.12 -33.76 6.23
N ASN A 401 14.08 -32.80 7.17
CA ASN A 401 14.95 -31.61 7.06
C ASN A 401 15.34 -31.09 8.47
N PRO A 402 16.58 -31.30 8.95
CA PRO A 402 16.92 -31.24 10.38
C PRO A 402 17.09 -29.82 10.99
N ASN A 403 16.47 -28.78 10.42
CA ASN A 403 16.61 -27.40 10.90
C ASN A 403 15.32 -26.56 10.97
N TYR A 404 14.14 -27.12 10.67
CA TYR A 404 12.89 -26.37 10.73
C TYR A 404 12.13 -26.58 12.07
N ARG A 405 12.45 -25.78 13.09
CA ARG A 405 11.62 -25.70 14.31
C ARG A 405 10.23 -25.16 13.99
N SER A 406 9.20 -25.74 14.59
CA SER A 406 7.84 -25.20 14.55
C SER A 406 7.80 -23.79 15.14
N LYS A 407 7.45 -22.80 14.30
CA LYS A 407 7.41 -21.38 14.70
C LYS A 407 6.12 -21.11 15.46
N ALA A 408 6.22 -20.72 16.72
CA ALA A 408 5.09 -20.22 17.50
C ALA A 408 4.73 -18.80 17.02
N THR A 409 3.72 -18.66 16.17
CA THR A 409 3.36 -17.38 15.51
C THR A 409 2.76 -16.31 16.43
N LEU A 410 2.59 -16.58 17.73
CA LEU A 410 2.12 -15.63 18.76
C LEU A 410 0.84 -14.83 18.40
N GLY A 411 -0.03 -15.40 17.55
CA GLY A 411 -1.28 -14.76 17.09
C GLY A 411 -1.14 -13.88 15.84
N ILE A 412 0.07 -13.72 15.28
CA ILE A 412 0.32 -13.01 14.03
C ILE A 412 0.09 -13.95 12.85
N LEU A 413 -0.71 -13.53 11.87
CA LEU A 413 -0.95 -14.32 10.67
C LEU A 413 0.22 -14.18 9.69
N SER A 414 1.00 -15.24 9.51
CA SER A 414 1.98 -15.33 8.42
C SER A 414 1.35 -15.11 7.04
N ASP A 415 2.17 -14.62 6.13
CA ASP A 415 1.87 -14.58 4.70
C ASP A 415 1.75 -16.00 4.13
N LYS A 416 0.98 -16.16 3.06
CA LYS A 416 0.69 -17.48 2.47
C LYS A 416 1.75 -17.96 1.47
N GLU A 417 2.55 -17.05 0.92
CA GLU A 417 3.47 -17.34 -0.19
C GLU A 417 4.94 -17.21 0.23
N THR A 418 5.27 -16.37 1.21
CA THR A 418 6.65 -16.09 1.60
C THR A 418 6.85 -15.88 3.10
N ASP A 419 7.93 -16.45 3.64
CA ASP A 419 8.40 -16.16 5.02
C ASP A 419 9.17 -14.82 5.13
N GLU A 420 9.67 -14.32 3.99
CA GLU A 420 10.53 -13.14 3.90
C GLU A 420 9.73 -11.83 3.80
N VAL A 421 9.20 -11.34 4.92
CA VAL A 421 8.40 -10.10 4.99
C VAL A 421 9.23 -8.87 5.41
N PRO A 422 9.27 -7.76 4.64
CA PRO A 422 10.15 -6.64 4.93
C PRO A 422 9.85 -5.99 6.29
N GLY A 423 10.89 -5.91 7.12
CA GLY A 423 10.82 -5.45 8.51
C GLY A 423 11.18 -6.55 9.52
N THR A 424 10.95 -7.81 9.16
CA THR A 424 11.27 -8.99 9.99
C THR A 424 12.79 -9.22 10.05
N VAL A 425 13.33 -9.58 11.23
CA VAL A 425 14.77 -9.78 11.47
C VAL A 425 15.02 -11.07 12.23
N LEU A 426 16.02 -11.86 11.81
CA LEU A 426 16.42 -13.05 12.57
C LEU A 426 17.51 -12.69 13.58
N LEU A 427 17.25 -12.92 14.88
CA LEU A 427 18.15 -12.56 16.00
C LEU A 427 19.00 -13.73 16.50
N LEU A 428 18.73 -14.97 16.09
CA LEU A 428 19.37 -16.18 16.65
C LEU A 428 20.61 -16.70 15.90
N SER A 429 21.17 -15.95 14.95
CA SER A 429 22.49 -16.30 14.39
C SER A 429 23.59 -15.56 15.16
N SER A 430 24.46 -16.31 15.85
CA SER A 430 25.47 -15.78 16.78
C SER A 430 26.55 -14.87 16.15
N ASN A 431 26.46 -14.55 14.86
CA ASN A 431 27.34 -13.62 14.16
C ASN A 431 26.64 -12.68 13.15
N ARG A 432 25.31 -12.79 12.93
CA ARG A 432 24.57 -11.92 11.99
C ARG A 432 23.09 -11.75 12.35
N ASN A 433 22.66 -10.49 12.48
CA ASN A 433 21.25 -10.11 12.45
C ASN A 433 20.90 -9.71 11.01
N GLU A 434 20.41 -10.64 10.19
CA GLU A 434 19.97 -10.33 8.81
C GLU A 434 18.45 -10.03 8.77
N PRO A 435 18.03 -8.93 8.11
CA PRO A 435 16.62 -8.70 7.81
C PRO A 435 16.14 -9.65 6.71
N LEU A 436 15.09 -10.42 6.99
CA LEU A 436 14.38 -11.24 6.01
C LEU A 436 13.41 -10.34 5.23
N GLY A 437 13.29 -10.49 3.91
CA GLY A 437 12.40 -9.66 3.08
C GLY A 437 13.06 -8.55 2.26
N LEU A 438 14.40 -8.54 2.14
CA LEU A 438 15.13 -7.59 1.28
C LEU A 438 15.93 -8.27 0.14
N ARG A 439 15.85 -9.61 0.01
CA ARG A 439 16.69 -10.38 -0.93
C ARG A 439 16.22 -10.34 -2.39
N HIS A 440 14.99 -9.90 -2.66
CA HIS A 440 14.35 -9.94 -3.99
C HIS A 440 13.70 -8.62 -4.45
N GLN A 441 14.01 -7.48 -3.84
CA GLN A 441 13.48 -6.18 -4.31
C GLN A 441 14.17 -5.72 -5.60
N GLN A 442 13.38 -5.16 -6.53
CA GLN A 442 13.87 -4.60 -7.80
C GLN A 442 14.75 -3.36 -7.59
N ARG A 443 15.49 -2.98 -8.64
CA ARG A 443 16.49 -1.90 -8.61
C ARG A 443 15.81 -0.53 -8.46
N ARG A 444 16.13 0.18 -7.37
CA ARG A 444 15.58 1.50 -7.06
C ARG A 444 15.94 2.57 -8.11
N THR A 445 15.00 3.47 -8.37
CA THR A 445 15.13 4.58 -9.34
C THR A 445 15.26 5.97 -8.71
N SER A 446 15.05 6.11 -7.39
CA SER A 446 14.86 7.41 -6.71
C SER A 446 15.84 7.67 -5.56
N ALA A 447 16.29 8.92 -5.41
CA ALA A 447 17.39 9.29 -4.51
C ALA A 447 17.00 9.59 -3.05
N SER A 448 15.71 9.60 -2.69
CA SER A 448 15.23 9.99 -1.34
C SER A 448 15.25 8.86 -0.29
N SER A 449 15.34 7.60 -0.70
CA SER A 449 15.32 6.45 0.22
C SER A 449 16.72 6.13 0.75
N LEU A 450 16.84 5.85 2.05
CA LEU A 450 18.10 5.40 2.66
C LEU A 450 18.63 4.16 1.93
N PRO A 451 19.88 4.15 1.43
CA PRO A 451 20.37 3.05 0.61
C PRO A 451 20.44 1.74 1.42
N ASN A 452 19.89 0.67 0.87
CA ASN A 452 20.01 -0.67 1.46
C ASN A 452 21.47 -1.15 1.37
N ALA A 453 21.94 -1.79 2.44
CA ALA A 453 23.09 -2.68 2.34
C ALA A 453 22.67 -3.93 1.56
N TYR A 454 23.14 -4.07 0.32
CA TYR A 454 22.89 -5.26 -0.49
C TYR A 454 23.52 -6.51 0.14
N PRO A 455 22.80 -7.64 0.25
CA PRO A 455 23.45 -8.94 0.42
C PRO A 455 24.22 -9.30 -0.86
N SER A 456 25.40 -9.91 -0.71
CA SER A 456 26.19 -10.41 -1.84
C SER A 456 25.43 -11.51 -2.59
N SER A 457 25.25 -11.36 -3.90
CA SER A 457 24.71 -12.45 -4.72
C SER A 457 25.66 -13.67 -4.71
N ARG A 458 25.09 -14.88 -4.71
CA ARG A 458 25.83 -16.16 -4.62
C ARG A 458 26.76 -16.46 -5.81
N SER A 459 26.88 -15.56 -6.79
CA SER A 459 27.65 -15.77 -8.03
C SER A 459 29.14 -15.38 -7.92
N SER A 460 29.58 -14.75 -6.82
CA SER A 460 30.98 -14.36 -6.60
C SER A 460 31.73 -15.32 -5.67
N SER A 461 31.92 -16.57 -6.09
CA SER A 461 32.69 -17.59 -5.35
C SER A 461 34.22 -17.43 -5.46
N ARG A 462 34.73 -16.33 -6.04
CA ARG A 462 36.17 -16.12 -6.28
C ARG A 462 36.73 -14.74 -5.92
N ALA A 463 35.94 -13.87 -5.28
CA ALA A 463 36.43 -12.64 -4.66
C ALA A 463 36.11 -12.66 -3.16
N THR A 464 37.15 -12.57 -2.34
CA THR A 464 37.02 -12.46 -0.88
C THR A 464 36.14 -11.26 -0.55
N ALA A 465 34.97 -11.49 0.07
CA ALA A 465 34.12 -10.41 0.53
C ALA A 465 34.92 -9.50 1.49
N PRO A 466 34.88 -8.16 1.33
CA PRO A 466 35.62 -7.27 2.20
C PRO A 466 35.15 -7.47 3.65
N GLN A 467 36.10 -7.71 4.57
CA GLN A 467 35.75 -7.89 5.97
C GLN A 467 35.10 -6.60 6.51
N PRO A 468 33.99 -6.71 7.26
CA PRO A 468 33.31 -5.53 7.79
C PRO A 468 34.19 -4.85 8.85
N LYS A 469 34.35 -3.53 8.73
CA LYS A 469 35.06 -2.68 9.70
C LYS A 469 34.39 -2.83 11.08
N LYS A 470 35.22 -2.92 12.11
CA LYS A 470 34.83 -3.03 13.51
C LYS A 470 35.33 -1.82 14.31
N THR A 471 34.79 -1.63 15.51
CA THR A 471 35.33 -0.68 16.50
C THR A 471 36.79 -1.00 16.82
N ALA A 472 37.55 -0.04 17.35
CA ALA A 472 38.96 -0.20 17.72
C ALA A 472 39.23 -1.44 18.59
N ASP A 473 38.29 -1.79 19.47
CA ASP A 473 38.36 -2.95 20.37
C ASP A 473 38.05 -4.31 19.67
N GLY A 474 37.73 -4.31 18.38
CA GLY A 474 37.44 -5.50 17.57
C GLY A 474 36.13 -6.24 17.91
N GLN A 475 35.39 -5.81 18.94
CA GLN A 475 34.18 -6.49 19.43
C GLN A 475 32.92 -6.19 18.62
N ILE A 476 32.70 -4.94 18.21
CA ILE A 476 31.44 -4.48 17.57
C ILE A 476 31.67 -4.21 16.08
N VAL A 477 30.76 -4.68 15.22
CA VAL A 477 30.75 -4.35 13.78
C VAL A 477 30.11 -2.98 13.55
N LEU A 478 30.79 -2.10 12.83
CA LEU A 478 30.28 -0.75 12.53
C LEU A 478 29.18 -0.83 11.46
N ASN A 479 27.98 -0.37 11.79
CA ASN A 479 26.87 -0.27 10.85
C ASN A 479 26.26 1.13 10.96
N PRO A 480 26.02 1.88 9.86
CA PRO A 480 26.54 1.62 8.52
C PRO A 480 28.08 1.55 8.48
N GLN A 481 28.62 0.86 7.48
CA GLN A 481 30.07 0.76 7.26
C GLN A 481 30.63 2.12 6.81
N PRO A 482 31.66 2.68 7.48
CA PRO A 482 32.25 3.96 7.09
C PRO A 482 33.11 3.80 5.82
N ASP A 483 33.06 4.79 4.92
CA ASP A 483 33.90 4.80 3.72
C ASP A 483 35.40 5.00 4.07
N ASP A 484 36.28 4.71 3.12
CA ASP A 484 37.73 4.92 3.27
C ASP A 484 38.14 6.42 3.19
N SER A 485 37.20 7.31 2.82
CA SER A 485 37.45 8.76 2.71
C SER A 485 37.32 9.48 4.06
N VAL A 486 38.29 10.36 4.35
CA VAL A 486 38.29 11.26 5.53
C VAL A 486 37.09 12.22 5.54
N ASN A 487 36.48 12.46 4.37
CA ASN A 487 35.36 13.39 4.20
C ASN A 487 33.98 12.78 4.58
N ASP A 488 33.87 11.47 4.84
CA ASP A 488 32.64 10.82 5.33
C ASP A 488 32.26 11.37 6.73
N PRO A 489 31.02 11.85 6.96
CA PRO A 489 30.58 12.35 8.27
C PRO A 489 30.72 11.40 9.45
N LEU A 490 30.75 10.08 9.22
CA LEU A 490 31.00 9.09 10.28
C LEU A 490 32.44 9.12 10.80
N ASN A 491 33.38 9.56 9.96
CA ASN A 491 34.81 9.64 10.29
C ASN A 491 35.18 10.96 11.01
N TRP A 492 34.21 11.86 11.27
CA TRP A 492 34.47 13.09 12.03
C TRP A 492 34.82 12.81 13.49
N PRO A 493 35.63 13.66 14.15
CA PRO A 493 35.95 13.50 15.56
C PRO A 493 34.68 13.68 16.43
N MET A 494 34.60 12.92 17.54
CA MET A 494 33.40 12.88 18.40
C MET A 494 32.95 14.26 18.87
N TRP A 495 33.89 15.13 19.30
CA TRP A 495 33.57 16.48 19.77
C TRP A 495 32.79 17.31 18.73
N ARG A 496 33.07 17.12 17.43
CA ARG A 496 32.39 17.84 16.34
C ARG A 496 30.97 17.31 16.12
N ARG A 497 30.79 15.98 16.21
CA ARG A 497 29.48 15.33 16.10
C ARG A 497 28.58 15.66 17.30
N ASP A 498 29.17 15.71 18.50
CA ASP A 498 28.48 16.07 19.73
C ASP A 498 28.14 17.57 19.78
N ALA A 499 29.03 18.46 19.33
CA ALA A 499 28.71 19.89 19.18
C ALA A 499 27.59 20.15 18.16
N ALA A 500 27.57 19.42 17.04
CA ALA A 500 26.47 19.46 16.08
C ALA A 500 25.15 18.96 16.70
N LEU A 501 25.20 17.88 17.48
CA LEU A 501 24.01 17.35 18.19
C LEU A 501 23.48 18.32 19.25
N LEU A 502 24.34 18.96 20.04
CA LEU A 502 23.95 19.90 21.10
C LEU A 502 23.40 21.21 20.53
N SER A 503 24.05 21.78 19.51
CA SER A 503 23.56 22.99 18.83
C SER A 503 22.21 22.75 18.13
N LEU A 504 22.07 21.63 17.42
CA LEU A 504 20.80 21.22 16.82
C LEU A 504 19.74 20.92 17.89
N GLY A 505 20.11 20.22 18.97
CA GLY A 505 19.23 19.89 20.08
C GLY A 505 18.71 21.13 20.81
N PHE A 506 19.52 22.17 20.98
CA PHE A 506 19.10 23.45 21.56
C PHE A 506 18.12 24.22 20.64
N TYR A 507 18.38 24.25 19.34
CA TYR A 507 17.43 24.78 18.35
C TYR A 507 16.10 24.01 18.37
N CYS A 508 16.17 22.67 18.51
CA CYS A 508 15.00 21.82 18.63
C CYS A 508 14.23 21.99 19.94
N LEU A 509 14.92 22.27 21.06
CA LEU A 509 14.30 22.61 22.34
C LEU A 509 13.45 23.89 22.20
N MET A 510 14.00 24.93 21.57
CA MET A 510 13.23 26.15 21.30
C MET A 510 12.03 25.89 20.40
N GLY A 511 12.22 25.21 19.26
CA GLY A 511 11.13 24.90 18.33
C GLY A 511 10.03 24.01 18.92
N GLY A 512 10.39 23.04 19.76
CA GLY A 512 9.43 22.19 20.47
C GLY A 512 8.51 23.00 21.40
N GLY A 513 9.05 24.01 22.07
CA GLY A 513 8.30 24.88 22.99
C GLY A 513 7.32 25.85 22.33
N MET A 514 7.43 26.09 21.02
CA MET A 514 6.67 27.13 20.32
C MET A 514 5.17 26.87 20.16
N THR A 515 4.72 25.62 20.25
CA THR A 515 3.29 25.28 20.22
C THR A 515 2.58 25.84 21.48
N PRO A 516 2.89 25.36 22.71
CA PRO A 516 2.26 25.85 23.95
C PRO A 516 2.77 27.22 24.46
N ILE A 517 3.61 27.95 23.71
CA ILE A 517 4.31 29.14 24.24
C ILE A 517 3.40 30.24 24.79
N LEU A 518 2.22 30.42 24.21
CA LEU A 518 1.22 31.40 24.66
C LEU A 518 0.26 30.86 25.72
N ALA A 519 0.27 29.56 26.04
CA ALA A 519 -0.78 28.89 26.81
C ALA A 519 -1.13 29.62 28.12
N ALA A 520 -0.13 29.96 28.94
CA ALA A 520 -0.35 30.67 30.21
C ALA A 520 -0.78 32.14 30.06
N GLY A 521 -0.76 32.70 28.86
CA GLY A 521 -1.09 34.09 28.53
C GLY A 521 -2.35 34.26 27.67
N PHE A 522 -3.14 33.21 27.42
CA PHE A 522 -4.33 33.29 26.55
C PHE A 522 -5.29 34.41 26.99
N ASN A 523 -5.55 34.55 28.29
CA ASN A 523 -6.41 35.60 28.85
C ASN A 523 -5.85 37.01 28.59
N GLN A 524 -4.53 37.22 28.71
CA GLN A 524 -3.90 38.52 28.44
C GLN A 524 -3.92 38.89 26.95
N VAL A 525 -3.77 37.91 26.04
CA VAL A 525 -3.85 38.13 24.59
C VAL A 525 -5.31 38.43 24.17
N SER A 526 -6.27 37.73 24.78
CA SER A 526 -7.72 37.96 24.66
C SER A 526 -8.06 39.41 25.04
N GLU A 527 -7.63 39.86 26.21
CA GLU A 527 -7.80 41.24 26.70
C GLU A 527 -7.09 42.26 25.79
N SER A 528 -5.84 42.00 25.41
CA SER A 528 -5.03 42.91 24.58
C SER A 528 -5.61 43.23 23.20
N TYR A 529 -6.47 42.36 22.65
CA TYR A 529 -7.08 42.52 21.32
C TYR A 529 -8.61 42.54 21.33
N GLY A 530 -9.26 42.41 22.49
CA GLY A 530 -10.73 42.35 22.58
C GLY A 530 -11.36 41.15 21.86
N VAL A 531 -10.70 39.98 21.89
CA VAL A 531 -11.15 38.75 21.22
C VAL A 531 -11.40 37.63 22.23
N SER A 532 -12.27 36.67 21.92
CA SER A 532 -12.52 35.54 22.83
C SER A 532 -11.29 34.62 23.02
N THR A 533 -11.25 33.94 24.15
CA THR A 533 -10.29 32.86 24.50
C THR A 533 -10.15 31.82 23.38
N GLN A 534 -11.26 31.37 22.80
CA GLN A 534 -11.26 30.44 21.66
C GLN A 534 -10.60 31.02 20.40
N LYS A 535 -10.78 32.31 20.10
CA LYS A 535 -10.03 32.95 19.01
C LYS A 535 -8.53 32.93 19.31
N VAL A 536 -8.11 33.16 20.54
CA VAL A 536 -6.68 33.05 20.91
C VAL A 536 -6.15 31.61 20.69
N ALA A 537 -6.96 30.57 20.94
CA ALA A 537 -6.58 29.18 20.64
C ALA A 537 -6.28 28.94 19.14
N TYR A 538 -6.94 29.65 18.22
CA TYR A 538 -6.60 29.59 16.79
C TYR A 538 -5.15 30.00 16.49
N THR A 539 -4.51 30.83 17.33
CA THR A 539 -3.09 31.18 17.18
C THR A 539 -2.13 30.00 17.44
N THR A 540 -2.62 28.95 18.11
CA THR A 540 -1.91 27.67 18.28
C THR A 540 -2.30 26.70 17.18
N GLY A 541 -3.59 26.47 16.93
CA GLY A 541 -4.08 25.57 15.87
C GLY A 541 -3.56 25.92 14.47
N LEU A 542 -3.57 27.20 14.09
CA LEU A 542 -3.07 27.65 12.78
C LEU A 542 -1.53 27.69 12.72
N TYR A 543 -0.84 27.87 13.85
CA TYR A 543 0.60 27.61 13.95
C TYR A 543 0.92 26.14 13.68
N MET A 544 0.08 25.20 14.17
CA MET A 544 0.23 23.77 13.87
C MET A 544 -0.06 23.45 12.40
N LEU A 545 -1.07 24.05 11.78
CA LEU A 545 -1.27 23.97 10.33
C LEU A 545 0.00 24.41 9.57
N GLY A 546 0.62 25.52 10.00
CA GLY A 546 1.91 26.00 9.50
C GLY A 546 3.04 24.96 9.65
N LEU A 547 3.17 24.32 10.82
CA LEU A 547 4.14 23.22 11.03
C LEU A 547 3.89 22.04 10.07
N GLY A 548 2.62 21.67 9.88
CA GLY A 548 2.21 20.60 8.97
C GLY A 548 2.62 20.89 7.53
N VAL A 549 2.12 21.98 6.96
CA VAL A 549 2.45 22.44 5.60
C VAL A 549 3.96 22.65 5.43
N GLY A 550 4.61 23.29 6.40
CA GLY A 550 6.05 23.48 6.42
C GLY A 550 6.83 22.18 6.32
N SER A 551 6.43 21.11 7.04
CA SER A 551 7.14 19.83 7.00
C SER A 551 7.15 19.18 5.61
N VAL A 552 6.07 19.37 4.84
CA VAL A 552 5.90 18.90 3.45
C VAL A 552 6.72 19.74 2.47
N ILE A 553 6.98 21.01 2.77
CA ILE A 553 7.84 21.88 1.95
C ILE A 553 9.32 21.64 2.26
N MET A 554 9.69 21.63 3.54
CA MET A 554 11.07 21.61 4.01
C MET A 554 11.76 20.26 3.81
N SER A 555 11.03 19.13 3.95
CA SER A 555 11.63 17.79 3.81
C SER A 555 12.09 17.47 2.36
N PRO A 556 11.25 17.61 1.31
CA PRO A 556 11.69 17.48 -0.08
C PRO A 556 12.82 18.46 -0.44
N THR A 557 12.74 19.68 0.08
CA THR A 557 13.76 20.72 -0.13
C THR A 557 15.11 20.29 0.45
N ALA A 558 15.12 19.67 1.64
CA ALA A 558 16.33 19.15 2.26
C ALA A 558 16.92 17.93 1.53
N ILE A 559 16.07 17.08 0.95
CA ILE A 559 16.47 15.94 0.11
C ILE A 559 17.12 16.43 -1.20
N LEU A 560 16.57 17.48 -1.82
CA LEU A 560 17.00 17.97 -3.13
C LEU A 560 18.22 18.90 -3.07
N TRP A 561 18.33 19.74 -2.03
CA TRP A 561 19.33 20.81 -1.95
C TRP A 561 20.24 20.74 -0.71
N GLY A 562 20.07 19.73 0.15
CA GLY A 562 20.86 19.53 1.37
C GLY A 562 20.17 20.06 2.62
N LYS A 563 20.51 19.50 3.78
CA LYS A 563 19.87 19.82 5.06
C LYS A 563 20.31 21.19 5.59
N ARG A 564 21.57 21.58 5.36
CA ARG A 564 22.11 22.83 5.89
C ARG A 564 21.35 24.09 5.43
N PRO A 565 21.15 24.35 4.12
CA PRO A 565 20.45 25.56 3.71
C PRO A 565 19.03 25.62 4.24
N VAL A 566 18.37 24.46 4.41
CA VAL A 566 17.02 24.37 4.98
C VAL A 566 17.01 24.70 6.47
N TYR A 567 17.97 24.23 7.26
CA TYR A 567 18.10 24.64 8.67
C TYR A 567 18.37 26.15 8.82
N LEU A 568 19.29 26.70 8.02
CA LEU A 568 19.61 28.14 8.09
C LEU A 568 18.42 29.01 7.65
N LEU A 569 17.71 28.62 6.58
CA LEU A 569 16.48 29.28 6.14
C LEU A 569 15.35 29.16 7.18
N GLY A 570 15.15 27.98 7.78
CA GLY A 570 14.17 27.77 8.85
C GLY A 570 14.45 28.65 10.06
N ALA A 571 15.71 28.72 10.50
CA ALA A 571 16.11 29.56 11.63
C ALA A 571 15.98 31.07 11.34
N THR A 572 16.34 31.56 10.15
CA THR A 572 16.14 32.98 9.79
C THR A 572 14.66 33.35 9.69
N LEU A 573 13.83 32.52 9.04
CA LEU A 573 12.38 32.74 8.97
C LEU A 573 11.71 32.67 10.37
N PHE A 574 12.24 31.86 11.28
CA PHE A 574 11.76 31.77 12.66
C PHE A 574 12.07 33.06 13.44
N ILE A 575 13.26 33.65 13.26
CA ILE A 575 13.58 34.96 13.86
C ILE A 575 12.66 36.06 13.31
N LEU A 576 12.49 36.14 11.99
CA LEU A 576 11.65 37.15 11.34
C LEU A 576 10.18 37.05 11.78
N SER A 577 9.63 35.83 11.82
CA SER A 577 8.25 35.60 12.28
C SER A 577 8.08 35.83 13.78
N ALA A 578 9.09 35.55 14.62
CA ALA A 578 9.05 35.91 16.05
C ALA A 578 9.03 37.44 16.24
N VAL A 579 9.86 38.20 15.52
CA VAL A 579 9.82 39.67 15.56
C VAL A 579 8.46 40.21 15.08
N TRP A 580 7.88 39.61 14.03
CA TRP A 580 6.52 39.96 13.57
C TRP A 580 5.45 39.65 14.63
N CYS A 581 5.50 38.50 15.31
CA CYS A 581 4.60 38.23 16.44
C CYS A 581 4.72 39.29 17.54
N ALA A 582 5.94 39.71 17.90
CA ALA A 582 6.18 40.73 18.92
C ALA A 582 5.63 42.12 18.54
N LEU A 583 5.74 42.50 17.27
CA LEU A 583 5.31 43.78 16.70
C LEU A 583 3.86 43.79 16.18
N SER A 584 3.11 42.70 16.35
CA SER A 584 1.79 42.52 15.73
C SER A 584 0.76 43.57 16.19
N PRO A 585 0.26 44.45 15.29
CA PRO A 585 -0.64 45.56 15.66
C PRO A 585 -2.08 45.13 15.88
N ASN A 586 -2.50 44.01 15.28
CA ASN A 586 -3.87 43.48 15.37
C ASN A 586 -3.85 41.95 15.40
N TYR A 587 -4.97 41.36 15.86
CA TYR A 587 -5.12 39.92 16.01
C TYR A 587 -4.89 39.12 14.70
N PRO A 588 -5.43 39.51 13.52
CA PRO A 588 -5.13 38.81 12.27
C PRO A 588 -3.63 38.80 11.90
N SER A 589 -2.91 39.89 12.17
CA SER A 589 -1.45 39.97 11.95
C SER A 589 -0.69 39.01 12.88
N LEU A 590 -1.12 38.86 14.14
CA LEU A 590 -0.57 37.85 15.05
C LEU A 590 -0.81 36.42 14.53
N VAL A 591 -2.02 36.12 14.05
CA VAL A 591 -2.37 34.80 13.47
C VAL A 591 -1.52 34.49 12.24
N LEU A 592 -1.38 35.44 11.31
CA LEU A 592 -0.55 35.26 10.11
C LEU A 592 0.93 35.06 10.48
N ALA A 593 1.47 35.88 11.39
CA ALA A 593 2.84 35.72 11.89
C ALA A 593 3.05 34.33 12.51
N ARG A 594 2.06 33.80 13.25
CA ARG A 594 2.08 32.45 13.83
C ARG A 594 2.01 31.34 12.77
N ILE A 595 1.26 31.49 11.68
CA ILE A 595 1.27 30.54 10.55
C ILE A 595 2.68 30.48 9.91
N PHE A 596 3.28 31.63 9.60
CA PHE A 596 4.64 31.69 9.06
C PHE A 596 5.70 31.16 10.04
N GLN A 597 5.52 31.40 11.34
CA GLN A 597 6.36 30.81 12.40
C GLN A 597 6.27 29.28 12.41
N GLY A 598 5.08 28.72 12.23
CA GLY A 598 4.88 27.27 12.09
C GLY A 598 5.64 26.70 10.89
N ILE A 599 5.53 27.34 9.72
CA ILE A 599 6.26 26.93 8.50
C ILE A 599 7.78 26.92 8.75
N ALA A 600 8.31 27.95 9.41
CA ALA A 600 9.73 28.07 9.72
C ALA A 600 10.23 26.99 10.71
N VAL A 601 9.48 26.78 11.81
CA VAL A 601 9.82 25.83 12.87
C VAL A 601 9.69 24.38 12.40
N SER A 602 8.96 24.07 11.32
CA SER A 602 8.79 22.70 10.81
C SER A 602 10.11 21.93 10.59
N THR A 603 11.20 22.65 10.27
CA THR A 603 12.56 22.11 10.13
C THR A 603 13.09 21.40 11.38
N VAL A 604 12.61 21.79 12.57
CA VAL A 604 12.93 21.20 13.88
C VAL A 604 12.35 19.79 14.03
N GLU A 605 11.18 19.50 13.49
CA GLU A 605 10.51 18.21 13.72
C GLU A 605 10.85 17.15 12.66
N CYS A 606 11.15 17.54 11.42
CA CYS A 606 11.34 16.59 10.31
C CYS A 606 12.81 16.23 9.99
N LEU A 607 13.77 17.14 10.18
CA LEU A 607 15.16 16.94 9.74
C LEU A 607 16.11 16.26 10.75
N PRO A 608 16.08 16.53 12.07
CA PRO A 608 17.14 16.07 12.99
C PRO A 608 17.29 14.55 13.08
N SER A 609 16.19 13.81 12.96
CA SER A 609 16.18 12.34 12.96
C SER A 609 16.99 11.75 11.80
N ALA A 610 17.03 12.43 10.65
CA ALA A 610 17.86 12.09 9.49
C ALA A 610 19.32 12.53 9.69
N THR A 611 19.55 13.76 10.19
CA THR A 611 20.89 14.28 10.48
C THR A 611 21.66 13.38 11.46
N ILE A 612 21.01 12.93 12.54
CA ILE A 612 21.59 12.02 13.54
C ILE A 612 21.89 10.63 12.92
N ALA A 613 21.11 10.20 11.93
CA ALA A 613 21.30 8.92 11.24
C ALA A 613 22.54 8.88 10.33
N GLU A 614 23.01 10.05 9.87
CA GLU A 614 24.11 10.16 8.90
C GLU A 614 25.49 10.33 9.56
N ILE A 615 25.53 10.78 10.83
CA ILE A 615 26.75 11.12 11.57
C ILE A 615 27.09 10.15 12.72
N TYR A 616 26.19 9.28 13.14
CA TYR A 616 26.44 8.28 14.21
C TYR A 616 26.25 6.84 13.73
N PHE A 617 27.04 5.92 14.29
CA PHE A 617 26.87 4.49 14.07
C PHE A 617 25.62 3.96 14.80
N LEU A 618 25.02 2.88 14.30
CA LEU A 618 23.75 2.31 14.77
C LEU A 618 23.73 2.00 16.28
N HIS A 619 24.85 1.56 16.85
CA HIS A 619 24.97 1.23 18.28
C HIS A 619 25.01 2.48 19.18
N GLU A 620 25.54 3.60 18.68
CA GLU A 620 25.54 4.90 19.37
C GLU A 620 24.23 5.67 19.12
N ARG A 621 23.62 5.48 17.94
CA ARG A 621 22.49 6.25 17.42
C ARG A 621 21.30 6.26 18.37
N ALA A 622 20.95 5.14 18.99
CA ALA A 622 19.80 5.07 19.89
C ALA A 622 19.93 6.02 21.09
N TYR A 623 21.12 6.08 21.70
CA TYR A 623 21.42 7.00 22.81
C TYR A 623 21.37 8.46 22.36
N ARG A 624 21.96 8.79 21.21
CA ARG A 624 21.98 10.16 20.67
C ARG A 624 20.61 10.65 20.20
N VAL A 625 19.78 9.77 19.62
CA VAL A 625 18.35 10.04 19.35
C VAL A 625 17.60 10.28 20.65
N GLY A 626 17.89 9.52 21.72
CA GLY A 626 17.32 9.75 23.05
C GLY A 626 17.59 11.15 23.60
N ILE A 627 18.83 11.65 23.49
CA ILE A 627 19.18 13.03 23.89
C ILE A 627 18.39 14.07 23.07
N TYR A 628 18.32 13.90 21.74
CA TYR A 628 17.52 14.77 20.88
C TYR A 628 16.03 14.79 21.28
N THR A 629 15.43 13.61 21.48
CA THR A 629 14.02 13.48 21.89
C THR A 629 13.79 14.12 23.26
N LEU A 630 14.72 13.97 24.20
CA LEU A 630 14.67 14.61 25.51
C LEU A 630 14.73 16.15 25.39
N LEU A 631 15.56 16.70 24.52
CA LEU A 631 15.62 18.15 24.30
C LEU A 631 14.35 18.69 23.63
N LEU A 632 13.79 17.97 22.67
CA LEU A 632 12.52 18.32 21.99
C LEU A 632 11.31 18.27 22.95
N LEU A 633 11.21 17.22 23.77
CA LEU A 633 10.15 17.07 24.78
C LEU A 633 10.36 18.01 25.99
N GLY A 634 11.61 18.26 26.36
CA GLY A 634 11.98 19.26 27.35
C GLY A 634 11.55 20.65 26.91
N GLY A 635 11.76 21.00 25.63
CA GLY A 635 11.24 22.21 25.02
C GLY A 635 9.73 22.36 25.18
N LYS A 636 8.97 21.32 24.80
CA LYS A 636 7.49 21.31 24.90
C LYS A 636 6.94 21.60 26.29
N ASN A 637 7.64 21.22 27.36
CA ASN A 637 7.13 21.37 28.73
C ASN A 637 7.83 22.50 29.53
N LEU A 638 9.11 22.78 29.30
CA LEU A 638 9.85 23.80 30.03
C LEU A 638 9.68 25.21 29.44
N VAL A 639 9.49 25.34 28.12
CA VAL A 639 9.29 26.66 27.49
C VAL A 639 7.99 27.33 27.95
N PRO A 640 6.83 26.64 28.14
CA PRO A 640 5.64 27.22 28.75
C PRO A 640 5.85 27.75 30.17
N LEU A 641 6.68 27.08 30.98
CA LEU A 641 7.03 27.54 32.33
C LEU A 641 7.85 28.85 32.26
N VAL A 642 8.84 28.91 31.37
CA VAL A 642 9.66 30.12 31.18
C VAL A 642 8.84 31.25 30.55
N SER A 643 7.99 30.95 29.57
CA SER A 643 7.11 31.96 28.95
C SER A 643 6.10 32.49 29.95
N ALA A 644 5.50 31.65 30.80
CA ALA A 644 4.62 32.08 31.89
C ALA A 644 5.29 33.09 32.85
N ALA A 645 6.56 32.86 33.20
CA ALA A 645 7.33 33.80 34.03
C ALA A 645 7.62 35.13 33.32
N ILE A 646 7.87 35.12 32.00
CA ILE A 646 8.04 36.33 31.19
C ILE A 646 6.70 37.09 31.06
N ILE A 647 5.62 36.37 30.74
CA ILE A 647 4.24 36.88 30.59
C ILE A 647 3.79 37.60 31.86
N GLY A 648 4.11 37.05 33.04
CA GLY A 648 3.74 37.65 34.32
C GLY A 648 4.49 38.94 34.69
N ASN A 649 5.69 39.18 34.16
CA ASN A 649 6.55 40.31 34.57
C ASN A 649 6.75 41.37 33.47
N LEU A 650 6.91 40.94 32.21
CA LEU A 650 7.22 41.78 31.06
C LEU A 650 6.08 41.82 30.04
N GLY A 651 5.04 41.00 30.21
CA GLY A 651 3.92 40.86 29.29
C GLY A 651 4.21 39.97 28.09
N TRP A 652 3.14 39.51 27.43
CA TRP A 652 3.22 38.45 26.43
C TRP A 652 4.04 38.78 25.16
N ARG A 653 4.15 40.06 24.77
CA ARG A 653 4.95 40.46 23.59
C ARG A 653 6.46 40.23 23.78
N TRP A 654 6.96 40.36 25.02
CA TRP A 654 8.39 40.15 25.33
C TRP A 654 8.83 38.69 25.20
N VAL A 655 7.90 37.74 25.28
CA VAL A 655 8.17 36.31 25.01
C VAL A 655 8.75 36.14 23.61
N PHE A 656 8.16 36.79 22.61
CA PHE A 656 8.58 36.68 21.22
C PHE A 656 9.92 37.39 20.95
N TRP A 657 10.22 38.51 21.63
CA TRP A 657 11.54 39.14 21.59
C TRP A 657 12.64 38.23 22.15
N ILE A 658 12.39 37.59 23.30
CA ILE A 658 13.34 36.66 23.93
C ILE A 658 13.55 35.42 23.04
N VAL A 659 12.48 34.89 22.42
CA VAL A 659 12.60 33.82 21.41
C VAL A 659 13.47 34.26 20.23
N ALA A 660 13.27 35.46 19.68
CA ALA A 660 14.07 35.96 18.56
C ALA A 660 15.57 36.06 18.91
N ILE A 661 15.90 36.48 20.13
CA ILE A 661 17.29 36.54 20.63
C ILE A 661 17.89 35.13 20.77
N ILE A 662 17.19 34.19 21.40
CA ILE A 662 17.69 32.83 21.64
C ILE A 662 17.81 32.04 20.32
N VAL A 663 16.86 32.21 19.39
CA VAL A 663 16.93 31.61 18.05
C VAL A 663 18.01 32.29 17.20
N GLY A 664 18.27 33.59 17.39
CA GLY A 664 19.42 34.30 16.83
C GLY A 664 20.76 33.68 17.25
N ALA A 665 20.94 33.43 18.56
CA ALA A 665 22.11 32.70 19.05
C ALA A 665 22.17 31.26 18.49
N SER A 666 21.02 30.59 18.37
CA SER A 666 20.91 29.25 17.77
C SER A 666 21.33 29.24 16.29
N LEU A 667 20.96 30.25 15.51
CA LEU A 667 21.37 30.40 14.11
C LEU A 667 22.89 30.50 13.97
N VAL A 668 23.56 31.25 14.86
CA VAL A 668 25.02 31.35 14.91
C VAL A 668 25.64 29.98 15.22
N LEU A 669 25.11 29.25 16.20
CA LEU A 669 25.57 27.89 16.54
C LEU A 669 25.37 26.91 15.37
N LEU A 670 24.20 26.91 14.72
CA LEU A 670 23.92 26.08 13.54
C LEU A 670 24.87 26.41 12.38
N PHE A 671 25.17 27.68 12.15
CA PHE A 671 26.09 28.12 11.09
C PHE A 671 27.50 27.53 11.26
N PHE A 672 28.05 27.54 12.48
CA PHE A 672 29.40 27.04 12.76
C PHE A 672 29.47 25.52 12.98
N PHE A 673 28.50 24.92 13.69
CA PHE A 673 28.59 23.55 14.17
C PHE A 673 27.80 22.52 13.35
N VAL A 674 26.85 22.93 12.50
CA VAL A 674 26.04 22.01 11.66
C VAL A 674 26.42 22.13 10.17
N PRO A 675 27.46 21.40 9.71
CA PRO A 675 27.78 21.27 8.29
C PRO A 675 26.74 20.38 7.56
N GLU A 676 26.84 20.32 6.23
CA GLU A 676 26.07 19.36 5.43
C GLU A 676 26.48 17.91 5.76
N THR A 677 25.49 17.04 5.94
CA THR A 677 25.67 15.65 6.46
C THR A 677 25.36 14.57 5.43
N PHE A 678 24.79 14.93 4.27
CA PHE A 678 24.45 13.96 3.23
C PHE A 678 25.68 13.21 2.68
N TRP A 679 25.63 11.87 2.75
CA TRP A 679 26.65 10.99 2.16
C TRP A 679 26.06 9.65 1.71
N ASP A 680 25.96 9.44 0.40
CA ASP A 680 25.61 8.17 -0.24
C ASP A 680 26.69 7.11 0.04
N ARG A 681 26.27 5.95 0.55
CA ARG A 681 27.11 4.80 0.93
C ARG A 681 26.81 3.52 0.11
N THR A 682 26.19 3.66 -1.06
CA THR A 682 25.94 2.54 -1.98
C THR A 682 27.24 1.78 -2.33
N PRO A 683 27.26 0.43 -2.25
CA PRO A 683 28.41 -0.38 -2.64
C PRO A 683 28.73 -0.21 -4.12
N ARG A 684 30.03 -0.25 -4.47
CA ARG A 684 30.51 -0.12 -5.84
C ARG A 684 31.51 -1.21 -6.18
N PRO A 685 31.61 -1.66 -7.44
CA PRO A 685 32.78 -2.38 -7.88
C PRO A 685 34.00 -1.49 -7.64
N ARG A 686 34.98 -1.96 -6.85
CA ARG A 686 36.25 -1.26 -6.67
C ARG A 686 36.89 -1.13 -8.04
N ARG A 687 36.98 0.11 -8.57
CA ARG A 687 37.95 0.40 -9.62
C ARG A 687 39.31 0.07 -9.04
N SER A 688 39.98 -0.92 -9.63
CA SER A 688 41.38 -1.16 -9.35
C SER A 688 42.12 0.11 -9.72
N HIS A 689 42.56 0.88 -8.72
CA HIS A 689 43.57 1.89 -8.94
C HIS A 689 44.80 1.13 -9.43
N LYS A 690 45.07 1.21 -10.74
CA LYS A 690 46.42 0.96 -11.25
C LYS A 690 47.33 1.90 -10.46
N ARG A 691 48.04 1.35 -9.47
CA ARG A 691 49.15 2.06 -8.84
C ARG A 691 50.08 2.51 -9.98
N PRO A 692 50.57 3.75 -9.99
CA PRO A 692 51.62 4.11 -10.94
C PRO A 692 52.77 3.13 -10.75
N HIS A 693 53.18 2.48 -11.85
CA HIS A 693 54.19 1.44 -11.84
C HIS A 693 55.59 2.08 -11.71
N MET A 694 55.93 2.52 -10.50
CA MET A 694 57.30 2.80 -10.08
C MET A 694 57.53 2.14 -8.73
N ILE A 695 58.67 1.44 -8.61
CA ILE A 695 59.09 0.66 -7.44
C ILE A 695 58.23 -0.59 -7.21
N ARG A 696 58.54 -1.66 -7.97
CA ARG A 696 58.22 -3.03 -7.56
C ARG A 696 59.41 -3.55 -6.74
N SER A 697 59.17 -3.94 -5.50
CA SER A 697 60.22 -4.48 -4.61
C SER A 697 60.71 -5.84 -5.13
N VAL A 698 62.00 -6.15 -4.87
CA VAL A 698 62.74 -7.32 -5.37
C VAL A 698 62.24 -8.66 -4.77
N SER A 699 61.27 -8.63 -3.87
CA SER A 699 60.75 -9.79 -3.12
C SER A 699 59.88 -10.78 -3.91
N ASP A 700 59.29 -10.38 -5.05
CA ASP A 700 58.40 -11.26 -5.85
C ASP A 700 59.17 -12.33 -6.68
N LEU A 701 60.50 -12.26 -6.75
CA LEU A 701 61.31 -13.12 -7.64
C LEU A 701 61.65 -14.52 -7.06
N VAL A 702 61.30 -14.79 -5.79
CA VAL A 702 61.87 -15.92 -5.04
C VAL A 702 60.93 -17.14 -4.91
N THR A 703 59.61 -16.98 -5.09
CA THR A 703 58.65 -17.95 -4.51
C THR A 703 58.02 -19.00 -5.44
N HIS A 704 58.22 -18.95 -6.77
CA HIS A 704 57.69 -20.00 -7.66
C HIS A 704 58.64 -20.46 -8.77
N GLY A 705 59.71 -21.13 -8.37
CA GLY A 705 60.36 -22.15 -9.19
C GLY A 705 60.33 -23.50 -8.47
N LEU A 706 59.55 -24.48 -8.98
CA LEU A 706 59.78 -25.94 -8.98
C LEU A 706 58.48 -26.73 -9.28
N ARG A 707 58.61 -27.74 -10.16
CA ARG A 707 57.61 -28.75 -10.61
C ARG A 707 56.37 -28.23 -11.37
N GLY A 708 56.09 -28.63 -12.62
CA GLY A 708 56.92 -29.36 -13.60
C GLY A 708 56.11 -30.13 -14.66
N ARG A 709 56.61 -30.13 -15.91
CA ARG A 709 56.28 -31.03 -17.06
C ARG A 709 54.82 -31.01 -17.59
N GLN A 710 54.55 -31.17 -18.90
CA GLN A 710 55.39 -31.25 -20.10
C GLN A 710 54.53 -30.81 -21.31
N LEU A 711 55.13 -30.20 -22.34
CA LEU A 711 54.45 -29.77 -23.57
C LEU A 711 55.09 -30.46 -24.79
N HIS A 712 54.28 -31.00 -25.69
CA HIS A 712 54.75 -31.63 -26.95
C HIS A 712 54.70 -30.63 -28.12
N HIS A 713 55.60 -30.85 -29.09
CA HIS A 713 55.86 -30.01 -30.26
C HIS A 713 54.71 -29.93 -31.29
N HIS A 714 54.62 -28.80 -32.00
CA HIS A 714 54.98 -28.65 -33.44
C HIS A 714 55.04 -27.14 -33.77
N ARG A 715 56.24 -26.57 -33.99
CA ARG A 715 56.93 -26.31 -35.28
C ARG A 715 56.20 -25.29 -36.17
N LEU A 716 56.74 -24.07 -36.19
CA LEU A 716 56.51 -23.03 -37.19
C LEU A 716 57.55 -23.16 -38.31
N GLU A 717 57.20 -22.70 -39.52
CA GLU A 717 58.12 -22.46 -40.64
C GLU A 717 57.96 -21.01 -41.14
N ASP A 718 59.10 -20.39 -41.42
CA ASP A 718 59.42 -19.09 -42.04
C ASP A 718 60.79 -19.32 -42.74
N PRO A 719 61.33 -18.48 -43.67
CA PRO A 719 60.96 -17.09 -44.05
C PRO A 719 61.01 -16.78 -45.58
N VAL A 720 60.95 -15.49 -46.00
CA VAL A 720 61.93 -14.74 -46.86
C VAL A 720 61.31 -13.50 -47.59
N LEU A 721 61.86 -12.29 -47.31
CA LEU A 721 62.14 -11.05 -48.14
C LEU A 721 61.11 -10.52 -49.20
N ASP A 722 60.99 -9.23 -49.59
CA ASP A 722 61.72 -7.94 -49.40
C ASP A 722 60.82 -6.72 -49.81
N GLY A 723 61.19 -5.44 -49.54
CA GLY A 723 60.80 -4.29 -50.42
C GLY A 723 60.06 -3.02 -49.88
N ASP A 724 60.82 -1.99 -49.51
CA ASP A 724 60.64 -0.50 -49.45
C ASP A 724 59.31 0.32 -49.49
N ALA A 725 59.19 1.20 -48.48
CA ALA A 725 58.95 2.67 -48.45
C ALA A 725 57.78 3.42 -49.17
N ILE A 726 57.07 4.30 -48.41
CA ILE A 726 57.03 5.80 -48.54
C ILE A 726 56.07 6.45 -47.50
N SER A 727 56.35 7.70 -47.10
CA SER A 727 55.57 8.62 -46.23
C SER A 727 55.61 10.04 -46.85
N PRO A 728 54.80 11.08 -46.47
CA PRO A 728 54.41 11.45 -45.09
C PRO A 728 53.02 12.15 -44.89
N ALA A 729 52.71 12.53 -43.63
CA ALA A 729 51.63 13.45 -43.23
C ALA A 729 52.07 14.94 -43.22
N PRO A 730 51.18 15.95 -43.03
CA PRO A 730 51.11 16.59 -41.69
C PRO A 730 49.82 17.39 -41.28
N ARG A 731 49.50 17.41 -39.95
CA ARG A 731 49.20 18.58 -39.05
C ARG A 731 48.04 19.59 -39.38
N LYS A 732 47.43 20.40 -38.48
CA LYS A 732 47.35 20.57 -36.98
C LYS A 732 46.33 21.69 -36.59
N THR A 733 45.73 21.61 -35.37
CA THR A 733 45.39 22.73 -34.41
C THR A 733 44.37 23.84 -34.84
N ASN A 734 43.75 24.69 -33.99
CA ASN A 734 43.58 24.84 -32.50
C ASN A 734 42.40 25.82 -32.18
N ARG A 735 41.79 25.71 -30.97
CA ARG A 735 41.09 26.80 -30.20
C ARG A 735 39.91 27.55 -30.89
N GLY A 736 38.98 28.24 -30.21
CA GLY A 736 38.64 28.32 -28.78
C GLY A 736 38.02 29.68 -28.37
N HIS A 737 36.89 29.65 -27.63
CA HIS A 737 36.24 30.71 -26.81
C HIS A 737 35.14 31.67 -27.36
N VAL A 738 33.92 31.47 -26.83
CA VAL A 738 32.95 32.39 -26.14
C VAL A 738 32.88 33.90 -26.48
N GLY A 739 31.65 34.43 -26.68
CA GLY A 739 31.31 35.83 -26.27
C GLY A 739 30.07 36.55 -26.87
N PHE A 740 28.92 36.51 -26.17
CA PHE A 740 27.86 37.53 -26.04
C PHE A 740 27.01 38.09 -27.23
N ALA A 741 25.89 38.74 -26.84
CA ALA A 741 24.76 39.27 -27.63
C ALA A 741 24.98 40.77 -28.05
N GLU A 742 24.08 41.54 -28.69
CA GLU A 742 22.65 41.43 -29.07
C GLU A 742 22.32 42.44 -30.22
N ASP A 743 21.05 42.52 -30.65
CA ASP A 743 20.37 43.64 -31.36
C ASP A 743 20.57 44.03 -32.86
N GLN A 744 19.53 43.68 -33.65
CA GLN A 744 18.58 44.55 -34.39
C GLN A 744 18.94 45.46 -35.60
N VAL A 745 18.31 45.09 -36.75
CA VAL A 745 17.37 45.89 -37.60
C VAL A 745 17.84 46.72 -38.83
N GLN A 746 17.07 46.55 -39.94
CA GLN A 746 16.91 47.38 -41.17
C GLN A 746 18.12 47.48 -42.15
N GLU A 747 17.96 47.63 -43.49
CA GLU A 747 16.80 47.70 -44.41
C GLU A 747 17.25 47.38 -45.87
N GLY A 748 16.36 46.99 -46.81
CA GLY A 748 16.72 46.86 -48.23
C GLY A 748 15.78 46.02 -49.13
N LYS A 749 14.97 46.69 -49.97
CA LYS A 749 14.03 46.18 -51.00
C LYS A 749 14.62 46.39 -52.42
N PRO A 750 13.93 46.13 -53.58
CA PRO A 750 12.59 45.55 -53.84
C PRO A 750 12.55 44.46 -54.96
N VAL A 751 11.32 44.17 -55.46
CA VAL A 751 10.90 43.51 -56.73
C VAL A 751 10.58 42.00 -56.67
N ASP A 752 9.42 41.48 -57.13
CA ASP A 752 8.05 42.06 -57.28
C ASP A 752 6.95 40.97 -57.48
N GLU A 753 5.70 41.41 -57.25
CA GLU A 753 4.35 41.08 -57.79
C GLU A 753 4.09 39.81 -58.66
N LYS A 754 2.92 39.11 -58.60
CA LYS A 754 1.54 39.35 -58.08
C LYS A 754 0.75 37.99 -58.08
N ASP A 755 -0.44 37.73 -57.53
CA ASP A 755 -1.39 38.39 -56.59
C ASP A 755 -2.42 37.33 -56.03
N ARG A 756 -3.28 37.74 -55.07
CA ARG A 756 -4.71 37.39 -54.71
C ARG A 756 -5.37 36.03 -55.09
N ASN A 757 -6.33 35.42 -54.36
CA ASN A 757 -7.18 35.65 -53.15
C ASN A 757 -7.83 34.27 -52.80
N ARG A 758 -8.77 34.05 -51.85
CA ARG A 758 -8.94 34.26 -50.39
C ARG A 758 -10.37 33.76 -50.03
N ASP A 759 -10.50 32.87 -49.03
CA ASP A 759 -11.64 32.50 -48.14
C ASP A 759 -13.12 32.38 -48.65
N ASP A 760 -13.78 31.21 -48.47
CA ASP A 760 -15.13 31.04 -47.82
C ASP A 760 -15.63 29.56 -47.68
N GLN A 761 -16.67 29.33 -46.86
CA GLN A 761 -17.37 28.06 -46.48
C GLN A 761 -18.64 27.76 -47.35
N PRO A 762 -19.53 26.75 -47.09
CA PRO A 762 -19.39 25.32 -46.72
C PRO A 762 -20.35 24.37 -47.54
N SER A 763 -20.56 23.13 -47.06
CA SER A 763 -21.79 22.28 -47.14
C SER A 763 -22.28 21.55 -48.43
N GLU A 764 -22.62 20.27 -48.21
CA GLU A 764 -23.73 19.45 -48.77
C GLU A 764 -23.69 18.71 -50.14
N THR A 765 -24.36 17.55 -50.08
CA THR A 765 -24.68 16.42 -50.99
C THR A 765 -25.56 16.80 -52.21
N PRO A 766 -25.87 15.93 -53.24
CA PRO A 766 -26.13 14.46 -53.12
C PRO A 766 -25.83 13.54 -54.35
N ALA A 767 -26.17 12.23 -54.18
CA ALA A 767 -26.93 11.29 -55.05
C ALA A 767 -26.83 11.36 -56.62
N GLU A 768 -27.06 10.31 -57.44
CA GLU A 768 -27.46 8.89 -57.30
C GLU A 768 -27.31 8.17 -58.67
N ASP A 769 -27.38 6.82 -58.71
CA ASP A 769 -27.95 5.97 -59.80
C ASP A 769 -27.41 6.00 -61.27
N ASN A 770 -27.51 4.93 -62.10
CA ASN A 770 -27.78 3.49 -61.89
C ASN A 770 -27.27 2.66 -63.13
N ASP A 771 -27.63 1.36 -63.16
CA ASP A 771 -27.92 0.48 -64.32
C ASP A 771 -26.93 -0.63 -64.77
N GLN A 772 -27.34 -1.88 -64.43
CA GLN A 772 -27.66 -3.01 -65.35
C GLN A 772 -26.53 -3.67 -66.23
N LEU A 773 -26.57 -4.96 -66.58
CA LEU A 773 -27.33 -6.18 -66.21
C LEU A 773 -26.70 -7.41 -66.93
N GLY A 774 -26.78 -8.62 -66.35
CA GLY A 774 -26.90 -9.86 -67.16
C GLY A 774 -25.74 -10.89 -67.18
N SER A 775 -26.03 -12.11 -66.70
CA SER A 775 -25.34 -13.38 -66.99
C SER A 775 -26.09 -14.16 -68.10
N PRO A 776 -25.54 -15.22 -68.74
CA PRO A 776 -25.63 -16.59 -68.18
C PRO A 776 -24.54 -17.65 -68.58
N ASP A 777 -24.56 -18.79 -67.88
CA ASP A 777 -23.86 -20.09 -68.12
C ASP A 777 -24.51 -20.96 -69.27
N PRO A 778 -24.05 -22.17 -69.72
CA PRO A 778 -23.43 -23.30 -68.94
C PRO A 778 -22.48 -24.39 -69.61
N GLU A 779 -21.94 -25.29 -68.76
CA GLU A 779 -21.64 -26.76 -68.91
C GLU A 779 -20.59 -27.39 -69.91
N LYS A 780 -19.60 -28.22 -69.42
CA LYS A 780 -19.59 -29.74 -69.33
C LYS A 780 -18.25 -30.55 -69.46
N HIS A 781 -18.10 -31.60 -68.60
CA HIS A 781 -17.47 -32.95 -68.75
C HIS A 781 -15.95 -33.31 -68.61
N ASP A 782 -15.72 -34.62 -68.32
CA ASP A 782 -14.61 -35.29 -67.59
C ASP A 782 -13.63 -36.16 -68.43
N ALA A 783 -12.47 -36.58 -67.85
CA ALA A 783 -11.80 -37.89 -68.03
C ALA A 783 -10.58 -38.10 -67.07
N SER A 784 -10.04 -39.34 -66.91
CA SER A 784 -9.25 -39.74 -65.72
C SER A 784 -8.00 -40.66 -65.93
N LEU A 785 -7.08 -40.61 -64.93
CA LEU A 785 -6.18 -41.66 -64.35
C LEU A 785 -5.20 -42.53 -65.19
N GLN A 786 -3.93 -42.62 -64.71
CA GLN A 786 -3.20 -43.89 -64.46
C GLN A 786 -1.89 -43.74 -63.62
N ILE A 787 -1.45 -44.83 -62.95
CA ILE A 787 -0.28 -44.99 -62.04
C ILE A 787 0.28 -46.43 -62.22
N PRO A 788 1.58 -46.78 -61.99
CA PRO A 788 2.01 -47.40 -60.71
C PRO A 788 3.52 -47.20 -60.30
N ALA A 789 3.89 -47.63 -59.08
CA ALA A 789 5.27 -47.64 -58.51
C ALA A 789 5.93 -49.06 -58.51
N PRO A 790 7.20 -49.23 -58.06
CA PRO A 790 7.46 -49.86 -56.74
C PRO A 790 8.80 -49.43 -56.03
N ALA A 791 9.20 -50.12 -54.94
CA ALA A 791 10.25 -49.73 -53.96
C ALA A 791 11.37 -50.79 -53.73
N VAL A 792 12.39 -50.47 -52.88
CA VAL A 792 13.09 -51.32 -51.84
C VAL A 792 14.65 -51.15 -51.71
N THR A 793 15.11 -50.71 -50.50
CA THR A 793 16.46 -50.82 -49.81
C THR A 793 17.78 -50.39 -50.50
N ARG A 794 18.78 -49.75 -49.85
CA ARG A 794 19.57 -50.22 -48.67
C ARG A 794 20.42 -49.08 -48.02
N GLU A 795 21.05 -49.36 -46.87
CA GLU A 795 21.68 -48.44 -45.89
C GLU A 795 23.09 -47.88 -46.24
N SER A 796 23.45 -46.70 -45.68
CA SER A 796 24.65 -46.50 -44.79
C SER A 796 24.98 -45.01 -44.50
N GLY A 797 25.60 -44.72 -43.34
CA GLY A 797 26.65 -43.66 -43.25
C GLY A 797 26.41 -42.32 -42.51
N SER A 798 26.36 -42.33 -41.17
CA SER A 798 26.78 -41.24 -40.22
C SER A 798 26.43 -39.76 -40.50
N GLN A 799 25.59 -39.09 -39.69
CA GLN A 799 25.91 -38.54 -38.35
C GLN A 799 27.03 -37.47 -38.27
N ARG A 800 26.90 -36.27 -38.91
CA ARG A 800 27.64 -35.06 -38.46
C ARG A 800 26.88 -33.72 -38.45
N ASP A 801 25.84 -33.54 -39.26
CA ASP A 801 25.25 -32.19 -39.42
C ASP A 801 24.01 -31.88 -38.56
N LEU A 802 23.54 -32.82 -37.74
CA LEU A 802 22.38 -32.59 -36.83
C LEU A 802 22.76 -32.14 -35.40
N GLU A 803 24.05 -32.02 -35.10
CA GLU A 803 24.54 -31.64 -33.76
C GLU A 803 24.94 -30.15 -33.67
N ALA A 804 25.27 -29.52 -34.81
CA ALA A 804 25.55 -28.09 -34.90
C ALA A 804 24.31 -27.20 -34.65
N ALA A 805 23.11 -27.68 -34.97
CA ALA A 805 21.85 -26.94 -34.75
C ALA A 805 21.33 -27.03 -33.29
N ARG A 806 21.94 -27.85 -32.42
CA ARG A 806 21.38 -28.20 -31.10
C ARG A 806 22.02 -27.49 -29.90
N GLN A 807 22.95 -26.57 -30.13
CA GLN A 807 23.60 -25.78 -29.06
C GLN A 807 23.09 -24.33 -28.91
N ALA A 808 22.04 -23.93 -29.64
CA ALA A 808 21.55 -22.55 -29.70
C ALA A 808 20.23 -22.28 -28.92
N ALA A 809 19.90 -23.08 -27.89
CA ALA A 809 18.68 -22.91 -27.10
C ALA A 809 18.91 -23.13 -25.59
N VAL A 810 19.62 -22.20 -24.93
CA VAL A 810 19.83 -22.21 -23.47
C VAL A 810 19.51 -20.84 -22.86
N SER A 811 18.40 -20.78 -22.11
CA SER A 811 18.01 -19.79 -21.08
C SER A 811 18.14 -18.28 -21.40
N PRO A 812 17.02 -17.53 -21.53
CA PRO A 812 16.99 -16.07 -21.52
C PRO A 812 17.15 -15.51 -20.09
N ALA A 813 18.25 -15.87 -19.42
CA ALA A 813 18.59 -15.43 -18.06
C ALA A 813 20.06 -14.97 -17.95
N ARG A 814 20.70 -14.67 -19.09
CA ARG A 814 22.16 -14.42 -19.15
C ARG A 814 22.58 -13.37 -20.18
N SER A 815 21.89 -12.23 -20.20
CA SER A 815 22.28 -11.06 -21.02
C SER A 815 22.11 -9.70 -20.31
N GLU A 816 22.08 -9.66 -18.98
CA GLU A 816 22.23 -8.43 -18.20
C GLU A 816 23.57 -8.41 -17.43
N SER A 817 24.66 -8.21 -18.17
CA SER A 817 25.94 -7.87 -17.55
C SER A 817 26.71 -6.85 -18.39
N VAL A 818 26.81 -5.63 -17.85
CA VAL A 818 27.65 -4.52 -18.32
C VAL A 818 27.15 -3.78 -19.57
N ASP A 819 26.05 -3.05 -19.41
CA ASP A 819 25.89 -1.80 -20.16
C ASP A 819 26.91 -0.75 -19.66
N PRO A 820 27.66 -0.07 -20.55
CA PRO A 820 28.54 1.01 -20.17
C PRO A 820 27.74 2.30 -19.90
N ALA A 821 27.66 2.67 -18.62
CA ALA A 821 27.46 4.04 -18.15
C ALA A 821 26.25 4.82 -18.70
N GLY A 822 25.04 4.45 -18.27
CA GLY A 822 24.01 5.47 -18.01
C GLY A 822 24.55 6.53 -17.02
N PRO A 823 24.17 7.82 -17.14
CA PRO A 823 24.68 8.87 -16.25
C PRO A 823 24.47 8.53 -14.77
N LEU A 824 25.52 8.66 -13.96
CA LEU A 824 25.42 8.41 -12.52
C LEU A 824 24.40 9.38 -11.90
N PRO A 825 23.53 8.92 -10.98
CA PRO A 825 22.62 9.79 -10.24
C PRO A 825 23.35 11.00 -9.62
N PRO A 826 22.76 12.21 -9.63
CA PRO A 826 23.46 13.43 -9.19
C PRO A 826 24.01 13.36 -7.76
N ALA A 827 23.35 12.63 -6.86
CA ALA A 827 23.79 12.40 -5.49
C ALA A 827 25.10 11.58 -5.43
N GLN A 828 25.28 10.64 -6.36
CA GLN A 828 26.54 9.92 -6.56
C GLN A 828 27.59 10.88 -7.13
N VAL A 829 27.25 11.75 -8.09
CA VAL A 829 28.21 12.75 -8.62
C VAL A 829 28.71 13.71 -7.53
N TYR A 830 27.84 14.19 -6.64
CA TYR A 830 28.21 15.03 -5.50
C TYR A 830 29.19 14.32 -4.57
N THR A 831 28.86 13.10 -4.14
CA THR A 831 29.71 12.34 -3.20
C THR A 831 31.01 11.85 -3.84
N ASN A 832 31.03 11.52 -5.13
CA ASN A 832 32.25 11.15 -5.87
C ASN A 832 33.28 12.28 -5.83
N ARG A 833 32.82 13.51 -6.13
CA ARG A 833 33.66 14.72 -6.09
C ARG A 833 34.19 15.06 -4.70
N LEU A 834 33.64 14.50 -3.62
CA LEU A 834 34.13 14.67 -2.25
C LEU A 834 34.99 13.49 -1.77
N ARG A 835 34.69 12.26 -2.21
CA ARG A 835 35.49 11.05 -1.92
C ARG A 835 36.91 11.15 -2.47
N GLU A 836 37.06 11.67 -3.68
CA GLU A 836 38.33 11.80 -4.40
C GLU A 836 39.19 13.00 -3.95
N LYS A 837 38.65 13.88 -3.10
CA LYS A 837 39.38 15.06 -2.58
C LYS A 837 40.13 14.75 -1.29
N PRO A 838 41.27 15.41 -1.03
CA PRO A 838 41.87 15.44 0.31
C PRO A 838 40.90 16.06 1.33
N GLN A 839 41.27 16.00 2.61
CA GLN A 839 40.46 16.54 3.70
C GLN A 839 40.07 18.01 3.43
N ILE A 840 38.76 18.28 3.31
CA ILE A 840 38.28 19.63 3.02
C ILE A 840 38.47 20.57 4.24
N PRO A 841 38.92 21.82 4.02
CA PRO A 841 39.17 22.77 5.11
C PRO A 841 37.86 23.22 5.78
N PHE A 842 37.94 23.66 7.04
CA PHE A 842 36.77 24.10 7.81
C PHE A 842 35.97 25.22 7.12
N THR A 843 36.64 26.12 6.40
CA THR A 843 35.99 27.18 5.60
C THR A 843 35.11 26.63 4.47
N HIS A 844 35.44 25.48 3.87
CA HIS A 844 34.54 24.81 2.93
C HIS A 844 33.28 24.28 3.63
N TYR A 845 33.43 23.82 4.88
CA TYR A 845 32.30 23.50 5.76
C TYR A 845 31.56 24.72 6.30
N LEU A 846 31.87 25.96 5.92
CA LEU A 846 31.07 27.16 6.21
C LEU A 846 30.19 27.62 5.02
N ARG A 847 30.29 26.97 3.86
CA ARG A 847 29.42 27.26 2.70
C ARG A 847 27.95 26.98 3.01
N ILE A 848 27.12 28.01 2.93
CA ILE A 848 25.65 27.94 3.13
C ILE A 848 25.01 26.90 2.20
N TRP A 849 25.52 26.80 0.96
CA TRP A 849 24.95 25.98 -0.11
C TRP A 849 26.05 25.21 -0.85
N ASN A 850 25.80 23.92 -1.14
CA ASN A 850 26.75 23.03 -1.82
C ASN A 850 26.30 22.56 -3.22
N GLY A 851 25.17 23.06 -3.71
CA GLY A 851 24.56 22.63 -4.98
C GLY A 851 23.34 21.72 -4.79
N ARG A 852 22.64 21.41 -5.89
CA ARG A 852 21.51 20.48 -5.90
C ARG A 852 22.02 19.03 -5.87
N ILE A 853 21.58 18.26 -4.88
CA ILE A 853 22.01 16.89 -4.59
C ILE A 853 21.24 15.86 -5.44
N SER A 854 19.93 16.03 -5.64
CA SER A 854 19.12 15.18 -6.54
C SER A 854 18.37 16.02 -7.59
N HIS A 855 18.27 15.49 -8.82
CA HIS A 855 17.49 16.10 -9.91
C HIS A 855 16.03 15.60 -9.98
N ASP A 856 15.57 14.81 -9.01
CA ASP A 856 14.15 14.43 -8.88
C ASP A 856 13.22 15.68 -8.90
N LYS A 857 12.04 15.57 -9.52
CA LYS A 857 11.04 16.66 -9.56
C LYS A 857 10.55 16.95 -8.14
N TRP A 858 10.57 18.23 -7.72
CA TRP A 858 10.19 18.63 -6.36
C TRP A 858 8.79 18.15 -5.94
N LEU A 859 7.79 18.36 -6.81
CA LEU A 859 6.42 17.89 -6.59
C LEU A 859 6.33 16.38 -6.37
N ARG A 860 7.12 15.57 -7.11
CA ARG A 860 7.13 14.11 -6.95
C ARG A 860 7.63 13.69 -5.56
N VAL A 861 8.67 14.37 -5.06
CA VAL A 861 9.19 14.12 -3.70
C VAL A 861 8.23 14.64 -2.63
N ALA A 862 7.53 15.75 -2.86
CA ALA A 862 6.54 16.31 -1.94
C ALA A 862 5.25 15.47 -1.82
N VAL A 863 4.86 14.74 -2.86
CA VAL A 863 3.66 13.86 -2.84
C VAL A 863 3.91 12.53 -2.10
N ARG A 864 5.16 12.04 -2.05
CA ARG A 864 5.50 10.72 -1.45
C ARG A 864 4.97 10.48 -0.02
N PRO A 865 5.08 11.42 0.95
CA PRO A 865 4.50 11.24 2.28
C PRO A 865 2.98 10.96 2.26
N PHE A 866 2.24 11.54 1.32
CA PHE A 866 0.79 11.31 1.23
C PHE A 866 0.45 9.91 0.69
N ILE A 867 1.27 9.36 -0.21
CA ILE A 867 1.10 7.99 -0.71
C ILE A 867 1.28 6.96 0.41
N LEU A 868 2.11 7.28 1.41
CA LEU A 868 2.29 6.43 2.58
C LEU A 868 1.02 6.33 3.46
N PHE A 869 -0.01 7.18 3.29
CA PHE A 869 -1.31 6.93 3.93
C PHE A 869 -2.01 5.67 3.42
N ALA A 870 -1.73 5.23 2.19
CA ALA A 870 -2.23 3.96 1.66
C ALA A 870 -1.53 2.72 2.27
N TYR A 871 -0.53 2.91 3.13
CA TYR A 871 0.20 1.83 3.81
C TYR A 871 -0.40 1.62 5.21
N PRO A 872 -1.11 0.51 5.51
CA PRO A 872 -1.89 0.38 6.74
C PRO A 872 -1.08 0.55 8.04
N ALA A 873 0.17 0.06 8.07
CA ALA A 873 1.05 0.24 9.23
C ALA A 873 1.46 1.72 9.45
N VAL A 874 1.60 2.50 8.37
CA VAL A 874 1.87 3.95 8.47
C VAL A 874 0.61 4.69 8.88
N LEU A 875 -0.56 4.33 8.34
CA LEU A 875 -1.84 4.94 8.71
C LEU A 875 -2.18 4.74 10.19
N TRP A 876 -2.05 3.50 10.71
CA TRP A 876 -2.19 3.23 12.15
C TRP A 876 -1.21 4.06 12.98
N SER A 877 0.06 4.11 12.54
CA SER A 877 1.09 4.90 13.21
C SER A 877 0.73 6.39 13.23
N ALA A 878 0.22 6.92 12.12
CA ALA A 878 -0.19 8.32 11.98
C ALA A 878 -1.31 8.67 12.95
N VAL A 879 -2.35 7.84 13.06
CA VAL A 879 -3.46 8.03 14.02
C VAL A 879 -2.93 8.00 15.46
N VAL A 880 -2.21 6.95 15.87
CA VAL A 880 -1.72 6.81 17.25
C VAL A 880 -0.72 7.90 17.63
N TYR A 881 0.16 8.31 16.71
CA TYR A 881 1.08 9.43 16.94
C TYR A 881 0.34 10.77 17.06
N SER A 882 -0.66 11.00 16.21
CA SER A 882 -1.46 12.22 16.21
C SER A 882 -2.23 12.40 17.51
N LEU A 883 -2.89 11.35 17.99
CA LEU A 883 -3.59 11.36 19.28
C LEU A 883 -2.60 11.52 20.45
N SER A 884 -1.51 10.74 20.46
CA SER A 884 -0.52 10.78 21.52
C SER A 884 0.11 12.17 21.69
N VAL A 885 0.45 12.88 20.61
CA VAL A 885 0.99 14.24 20.72
C VAL A 885 -0.13 15.28 20.88
N GLY A 886 -1.26 15.06 20.21
CA GLY A 886 -2.43 15.94 20.18
C GLY A 886 -3.08 16.20 21.53
N TRP A 887 -3.22 15.17 22.37
CA TRP A 887 -3.82 15.33 23.70
C TRP A 887 -3.04 16.26 24.63
N LEU A 888 -1.70 16.32 24.50
CA LEU A 888 -0.89 17.28 25.25
C LEU A 888 -1.11 18.73 24.79
N ILE A 889 -1.44 18.94 23.51
CA ILE A 889 -1.75 20.27 22.97
C ILE A 889 -3.13 20.72 23.45
N VAL A 890 -4.13 19.84 23.34
CA VAL A 890 -5.49 20.05 23.88
C VAL A 890 -5.48 20.42 25.36
N LEU A 891 -4.70 19.68 26.18
CA LEU A 891 -4.49 20.01 27.58
C LEU A 891 -3.79 21.37 27.75
N SER A 892 -2.76 21.66 26.94
CA SER A 892 -2.05 22.94 27.01
C SER A 892 -2.94 24.15 26.73
N GLU A 893 -3.86 24.04 25.77
CA GLU A 893 -4.85 25.08 25.45
C GLU A 893 -5.91 25.23 26.55
N SER A 894 -6.34 24.12 27.16
CA SER A 894 -7.34 24.11 28.24
C SER A 894 -6.79 24.65 29.57
N VAL A 895 -5.48 24.59 29.81
CA VAL A 895 -4.86 24.89 31.12
C VAL A 895 -5.12 26.32 31.61
N ALA A 896 -5.12 27.33 30.75
CA ALA A 896 -5.44 28.70 31.19
C ALA A 896 -6.91 28.85 31.61
N HIS A 897 -7.84 28.27 30.84
CA HIS A 897 -9.27 28.30 31.17
C HIS A 897 -9.54 27.56 32.50
N LEU A 898 -8.95 26.38 32.69
CA LEU A 898 -9.16 25.56 33.87
C LEU A 898 -8.52 26.14 35.15
N TYR A 899 -7.27 26.60 35.09
CA TYR A 899 -6.54 27.05 36.29
C TYR A 899 -6.66 28.54 36.60
N GLN A 900 -6.81 29.42 35.59
CA GLN A 900 -6.91 30.87 35.82
C GLN A 900 -8.35 31.37 35.94
N GLY A 901 -9.35 30.55 35.60
CA GLY A 901 -10.75 30.90 35.75
C GLY A 901 -11.09 31.31 37.20
N SER A 902 -11.77 32.45 37.36
CA SER A 902 -12.07 33.06 38.66
C SER A 902 -12.98 32.20 39.56
N GLN A 903 -13.77 31.29 38.97
CA GLN A 903 -14.58 30.32 39.70
C GLN A 903 -13.89 28.95 39.91
N ASN A 904 -12.65 28.78 39.42
CA ASN A 904 -11.90 27.53 39.49
C ASN A 904 -10.77 27.65 40.53
N TYR A 905 -9.51 27.64 40.10
CA TYR A 905 -8.33 27.69 40.99
C TYR A 905 -7.73 29.09 41.15
N ASN A 906 -8.13 30.07 40.33
CA ASN A 906 -7.64 31.46 40.35
C ASN A 906 -6.11 31.60 40.39
N PHE A 907 -5.40 30.82 39.58
CA PHE A 907 -3.94 30.85 39.51
C PHE A 907 -3.42 32.05 38.71
N THR A 908 -2.29 32.60 39.17
CA THR A 908 -1.48 33.54 38.38
C THR A 908 -0.87 32.85 37.15
N PRO A 909 -0.44 33.60 36.11
CA PRO A 909 0.26 33.03 34.96
C PRO A 909 1.46 32.17 35.36
N LEU A 910 2.27 32.62 36.33
CA LEU A 910 3.43 31.86 36.84
C LEU A 910 3.02 30.53 37.49
N GLN A 911 1.98 30.51 38.33
CA GLN A 911 1.45 29.27 38.93
C GLN A 911 0.89 28.33 37.86
N THR A 912 0.25 28.87 36.82
CA THR A 912 -0.20 28.11 35.64
C THR A 912 0.99 27.49 34.90
N GLY A 913 2.12 28.21 34.78
CA GLY A 913 3.36 27.69 34.22
C GLY A 913 3.96 26.53 35.03
N LEU A 914 3.90 26.59 36.37
CA LEU A 914 4.43 25.54 37.26
C LEU A 914 3.71 24.18 37.08
N VAL A 915 2.45 24.17 36.64
CA VAL A 915 1.70 22.94 36.32
C VAL A 915 2.42 22.11 35.23
N TYR A 916 3.16 22.73 34.31
CA TYR A 916 3.92 22.05 33.25
C TYR A 916 5.15 21.26 33.73
N ILE A 917 5.55 21.39 35.01
CA ILE A 917 6.57 20.52 35.61
C ILE A 917 6.08 19.06 35.64
N SER A 918 4.78 18.84 35.86
CA SER A 918 4.20 17.49 35.90
C SER A 918 4.29 16.73 34.56
N PRO A 919 3.83 17.26 33.41
CA PRO A 919 4.02 16.62 32.11
C PRO A 919 5.50 16.54 31.68
N PHE A 920 6.39 17.41 32.16
CA PHE A 920 7.84 17.24 31.97
C PHE A 920 8.36 15.96 32.67
N VAL A 921 8.05 15.77 33.96
CA VAL A 921 8.43 14.57 34.72
C VAL A 921 7.78 13.33 34.13
N GLY A 922 6.48 13.38 33.80
CA GLY A 922 5.75 12.31 33.14
C GLY A 922 6.37 11.89 31.80
N GLY A 923 6.78 12.87 30.97
CA GLY A 923 7.42 12.60 29.68
C GLY A 923 8.84 12.06 29.79
N LEU A 924 9.61 12.49 30.79
CA LEU A 924 10.94 11.94 31.09
C LEU A 924 10.85 10.48 31.53
N LEU A 925 9.96 10.17 32.47
CA LEU A 925 9.67 8.80 32.90
C LEU A 925 9.13 7.96 31.73
N GLY A 926 8.21 8.52 30.94
CA GLY A 926 7.63 7.87 29.77
C GLY A 926 8.68 7.49 28.73
N THR A 927 9.65 8.38 28.46
CA THR A 927 10.76 8.12 27.52
C THR A 927 11.69 7.03 28.05
N ALA A 928 12.05 7.06 29.34
CA ALA A 928 12.92 6.07 29.97
C ALA A 928 12.26 4.67 30.02
N VAL A 929 10.96 4.62 30.28
CA VAL A 929 10.16 3.39 30.34
C VAL A 929 9.86 2.86 28.93
N ALA A 930 9.53 3.72 27.96
CA ALA A 930 9.19 3.33 26.58
C ALA A 930 10.24 2.42 25.96
N GLY A 931 11.52 2.85 25.99
CA GLY A 931 12.62 2.07 25.43
C GLY A 931 12.79 0.73 26.15
N LYS A 932 12.95 0.75 27.49
CA LYS A 932 13.24 -0.47 28.26
C LYS A 932 12.09 -1.48 28.23
N VAL A 933 10.84 -1.04 28.39
CA VAL A 933 9.68 -1.94 28.41
C VAL A 933 9.38 -2.48 27.01
N SER A 934 9.46 -1.65 25.96
CA SER A 934 9.31 -2.13 24.58
C SER A 934 10.38 -3.18 24.25
N ASP A 935 11.65 -2.93 24.59
CA ASP A 935 12.73 -3.88 24.35
C ASP A 935 12.59 -5.19 25.15
N VAL A 936 12.15 -5.14 26.42
CA VAL A 936 11.89 -6.34 27.22
C VAL A 936 10.77 -7.19 26.61
N ILE A 937 9.65 -6.56 26.25
CA ILE A 937 8.50 -7.23 25.62
C ILE A 937 8.88 -7.83 24.26
N VAL A 938 9.58 -7.05 23.43
CA VAL A 938 10.09 -7.48 22.12
C VAL A 938 11.07 -8.65 22.24
N ARG A 939 12.04 -8.60 23.17
CA ARG A 939 12.99 -9.69 23.39
C ARG A 939 12.30 -10.96 23.89
N PHE A 940 11.36 -10.84 24.81
CA PHE A 940 10.58 -11.96 25.33
C PHE A 940 9.75 -12.64 24.24
N MET A 941 9.05 -11.87 23.40
CA MET A 941 8.30 -12.41 22.28
C MET A 941 9.20 -12.98 21.18
N SER A 942 10.30 -12.32 20.85
CA SER A 942 11.27 -12.84 19.87
C SER A 942 11.91 -14.15 20.34
N TRP A 943 12.20 -14.29 21.64
CA TRP A 943 12.68 -15.54 22.23
C TRP A 943 11.63 -16.66 22.13
N ARG A 944 10.35 -16.38 22.39
CA ARG A 944 9.25 -17.34 22.19
C ARG A 944 8.99 -17.67 20.71
N ASN A 945 9.20 -16.73 19.80
CA ASN A 945 9.08 -16.92 18.34
C ASN A 945 10.37 -17.48 17.71
N GLY A 946 11.09 -18.37 18.40
CA GLY A 946 12.27 -19.05 17.87
C GLY A 946 13.38 -18.10 17.37
N GLY A 947 13.53 -16.93 17.99
CA GLY A 947 14.53 -15.93 17.64
C GLY A 947 14.18 -15.01 16.47
N VAL A 948 12.95 -15.04 15.95
CA VAL A 948 12.51 -14.15 14.87
C VAL A 948 11.80 -12.92 15.44
N TYR A 949 12.35 -11.74 15.17
CA TYR A 949 11.74 -10.45 15.49
C TYR A 949 10.78 -10.01 14.39
N GLU A 950 9.54 -9.72 14.77
CA GLU A 950 8.52 -9.13 13.90
C GLU A 950 8.11 -7.74 14.47
N PRO A 951 8.03 -6.67 13.65
CA PRO A 951 7.65 -5.33 14.12
C PRO A 951 6.33 -5.27 14.89
N GLU A 952 5.37 -6.12 14.56
CA GLU A 952 4.05 -6.24 15.21
C GLU A 952 4.14 -6.49 16.72
N PHE A 953 5.25 -7.06 17.22
CA PHE A 953 5.51 -7.19 18.65
C PHE A 953 5.49 -5.84 19.40
N ARG A 954 5.76 -4.72 18.72
CA ARG A 954 5.64 -3.39 19.34
C ARG A 954 4.19 -3.00 19.63
N LEU A 955 3.21 -3.52 18.90
CA LEU A 955 1.78 -3.16 19.06
C LEU A 955 1.21 -3.61 20.41
N VAL A 956 1.83 -4.57 21.10
CA VAL A 956 1.45 -4.97 22.47
C VAL A 956 1.62 -3.82 23.48
N MET A 957 2.47 -2.82 23.19
CA MET A 957 2.55 -1.59 23.97
C MET A 957 1.25 -0.77 23.96
N ALA A 958 0.32 -1.02 23.03
CA ALA A 958 -0.98 -0.34 23.01
C ALA A 958 -1.77 -0.51 24.32
N ILE A 959 -1.57 -1.62 25.06
CA ILE A 959 -2.24 -1.88 26.34
C ILE A 959 -1.81 -0.85 27.42
N PRO A 960 -0.52 -0.72 27.80
CA PRO A 960 -0.11 0.30 28.76
C PRO A 960 -0.34 1.74 28.25
N ILE A 961 -0.31 1.98 26.93
CA ILE A 961 -0.66 3.30 26.36
C ILE A 961 -2.14 3.62 26.60
N ALA A 962 -3.05 2.69 26.31
CA ALA A 962 -4.49 2.87 26.54
C ALA A 962 -4.79 3.15 28.02
N LEU A 963 -4.24 2.31 28.91
CA LEU A 963 -4.45 2.45 30.35
C LEU A 963 -3.94 3.80 30.89
N SER A 964 -2.71 4.20 30.56
CA SER A 964 -2.14 5.47 31.06
C SER A 964 -2.78 6.70 30.43
N THR A 965 -2.97 6.71 29.11
CA THR A 965 -3.46 7.90 28.39
C THR A 965 -4.96 8.12 28.61
N SER A 966 -5.80 7.08 28.44
CA SER A 966 -7.26 7.23 28.63
C SER A 966 -7.62 7.45 30.09
N ALA A 967 -7.04 6.71 31.05
CA ALA A 967 -7.31 6.98 32.46
C ALA A 967 -6.79 8.35 32.90
N GLY A 968 -5.63 8.78 32.41
CA GLY A 968 -5.09 10.12 32.68
C GLY A 968 -6.02 11.23 32.17
N LEU A 969 -6.53 11.13 30.94
CA LEU A 969 -7.46 12.10 30.37
C LEU A 969 -8.78 12.15 31.16
N MET A 970 -9.40 10.98 31.37
CA MET A 970 -10.67 10.87 32.08
C MET A 970 -10.58 11.40 33.51
N ALA A 971 -9.50 11.06 34.24
CA ALA A 971 -9.30 11.51 35.61
C ALA A 971 -8.91 12.99 35.70
N PHE A 972 -8.18 13.54 34.74
CA PHE A 972 -7.89 14.98 34.65
C PHE A 972 -9.18 15.80 34.55
N GLY A 973 -10.08 15.46 33.61
CA GLY A 973 -11.35 16.17 33.44
C GLY A 973 -12.30 16.02 34.61
N TRP A 974 -12.34 14.83 35.23
CA TRP A 974 -13.20 14.61 36.39
C TRP A 974 -12.73 15.39 37.62
N SER A 975 -11.42 15.37 37.93
CA SER A 975 -10.87 16.08 39.09
C SER A 975 -10.89 17.60 38.94
N SER A 976 -10.72 18.12 37.71
CA SER A 976 -10.87 19.56 37.43
C SER A 976 -12.32 20.05 37.55
N GLU A 977 -13.31 19.26 37.13
CA GLU A 977 -14.74 19.59 37.27
C GLU A 977 -15.22 19.56 38.73
N VAL A 978 -14.81 18.53 39.49
CA VAL A 978 -15.15 18.37 40.91
C VAL A 978 -14.43 19.39 41.80
N LYS A 979 -13.42 20.08 41.25
CA LYS A 979 -12.55 21.04 41.94
C LYS A 979 -11.78 20.40 43.10
N ASP A 980 -11.29 19.19 42.86
CA ASP A 980 -10.31 18.54 43.75
C ASP A 980 -9.07 19.45 43.92
N SER A 981 -8.32 19.25 45.01
CA SER A 981 -7.06 19.98 45.24
C SER A 981 -6.18 19.97 43.98
N TRP A 982 -5.67 21.13 43.56
CA TRP A 982 -4.95 21.39 42.29
C TRP A 982 -3.84 20.38 41.95
N ILE A 983 -3.28 19.73 42.97
CA ILE A 983 -2.29 18.65 42.86
C ILE A 983 -2.85 17.45 42.07
N VAL A 984 -4.13 17.11 42.26
CA VAL A 984 -4.79 15.93 41.66
C VAL A 984 -4.85 16.02 40.13
N PRO A 985 -5.49 17.05 39.51
CA PRO A 985 -5.44 17.20 38.05
C PRO A 985 -4.01 17.43 37.55
N THR A 986 -3.14 18.08 38.32
CA THR A 986 -1.72 18.23 37.96
C THR A 986 -1.01 16.88 37.83
N ILE A 987 -1.22 15.92 38.75
CA ILE A 987 -0.65 14.56 38.66
C ILE A 987 -1.21 13.82 37.43
N PHE A 988 -2.51 13.93 37.15
CA PHE A 988 -3.10 13.28 35.97
C PHE A 988 -2.59 13.85 34.64
N PHE A 989 -2.26 15.14 34.56
CA PHE A 989 -1.56 15.71 33.39
C PHE A 989 -0.17 15.07 33.19
N GLY A 990 0.55 14.77 34.27
CA GLY A 990 1.79 13.97 34.24
C GLY A 990 1.58 12.55 33.72
N LEU A 991 0.50 11.89 34.17
CA LEU A 991 0.13 10.55 33.70
C LEU A 991 -0.24 10.52 32.21
N VAL A 992 -0.96 11.54 31.72
CA VAL A 992 -1.22 11.69 30.27
C VAL A 992 0.10 11.85 29.51
N SER A 993 1.01 12.73 29.94
CA SER A 993 2.31 12.90 29.28
C SER A 993 3.14 11.63 29.23
N PHE A 994 3.12 10.84 30.31
CA PHE A 994 3.73 9.51 30.36
C PHE A 994 3.15 8.59 29.27
N GLY A 995 1.83 8.45 29.19
CA GLY A 995 1.14 7.63 28.18
C GLY A 995 1.37 8.11 26.74
N CYS A 996 1.31 9.42 26.53
CA CYS A 996 1.61 10.09 25.26
C CYS A 996 3.06 9.85 24.78
N CYS A 997 4.03 9.78 25.70
CA CYS A 997 5.42 9.46 25.37
C CYS A 997 5.60 7.97 25.00
N LEU A 998 4.90 7.06 25.69
CA LEU A 998 4.83 5.64 25.30
C LEU A 998 4.22 5.48 23.90
N GLY A 999 3.10 6.17 23.63
CA GLY A 999 2.35 6.08 22.38
C GLY A 999 3.09 6.62 21.17
N SER A 1000 3.65 7.82 21.29
CA SER A 1000 4.45 8.43 20.23
C SER A 1000 5.72 7.63 19.91
N THR A 1001 6.43 7.14 20.92
CA THR A 1001 7.63 6.29 20.73
C THR A 1001 7.29 4.96 20.07
N THR A 1002 6.20 4.30 20.51
CA THR A 1002 5.74 3.03 19.93
C THR A 1002 5.34 3.19 18.47
N SER A 1003 4.58 4.22 18.14
CA SER A 1003 4.18 4.51 16.76
C SER A 1003 5.37 4.77 15.85
N ILE A 1004 6.29 5.66 16.23
CA ILE A 1004 7.50 5.97 15.44
C ILE A 1004 8.33 4.70 15.21
N THR A 1005 8.60 3.93 16.27
CA THR A 1005 9.45 2.74 16.17
C THR A 1005 8.79 1.62 15.36
N PHE A 1006 7.48 1.40 15.49
CA PHE A 1006 6.72 0.45 14.67
C PHE A 1006 6.73 0.84 13.19
N CYS A 1007 6.48 2.12 12.88
CA CYS A 1007 6.48 2.64 11.52
C CYS A 1007 7.86 2.48 10.85
N VAL A 1008 8.92 2.90 11.55
CA VAL A 1008 10.31 2.82 11.06
C VAL A 1008 10.77 1.37 10.92
N ASP A 1009 10.44 0.47 11.86
CA ASP A 1009 10.82 -0.95 11.75
C ASP A 1009 10.04 -1.68 10.64
N SER A 1010 8.78 -1.31 10.40
CA SER A 1010 7.96 -1.85 9.31
C SER A 1010 8.48 -1.44 7.93
N TYR A 1011 8.85 -0.17 7.75
CA TYR A 1011 9.27 0.38 6.46
C TYR A 1011 10.60 1.15 6.54
N ARG A 1012 11.67 0.48 6.98
CA ARG A 1012 13.01 1.06 7.18
C ARG A 1012 13.54 1.89 6.00
N GLN A 1013 13.18 1.52 4.76
CA GLN A 1013 13.56 2.23 3.54
C GLN A 1013 12.84 3.58 3.31
N TYR A 1014 11.61 3.71 3.82
CA TYR A 1014 10.77 4.91 3.70
C TYR A 1014 10.68 5.70 5.01
N ALA A 1015 11.51 5.36 6.01
CA ALA A 1015 11.45 5.91 7.37
C ALA A 1015 11.45 7.45 7.43
N GLY A 1016 12.21 8.13 6.56
CA GLY A 1016 12.23 9.61 6.51
C GLY A 1016 10.91 10.21 5.99
N GLU A 1017 10.37 9.65 4.91
CA GLU A 1017 9.10 10.09 4.30
C GLU A 1017 7.90 9.75 5.21
N ALA A 1018 7.94 8.59 5.88
CA ALA A 1018 6.94 8.18 6.86
C ALA A 1018 6.93 9.11 8.09
N LEU A 1019 8.08 9.57 8.59
CA LEU A 1019 8.14 10.55 9.68
C LEU A 1019 7.51 11.90 9.30
N VAL A 1020 7.63 12.34 8.04
CA VAL A 1020 6.91 13.53 7.54
C VAL A 1020 5.39 13.27 7.56
N THR A 1021 4.97 12.09 7.13
CA THR A 1021 3.56 11.65 7.18
C THR A 1021 2.99 11.74 8.59
N LEU A 1022 3.69 11.17 9.58
CA LEU A 1022 3.31 11.23 11.01
C LEU A 1022 3.23 12.69 11.52
N ASN A 1023 4.23 13.51 11.21
CA ASN A 1023 4.29 14.90 11.65
C ASN A 1023 3.18 15.76 11.02
N TRP A 1024 2.89 15.56 9.74
CA TRP A 1024 1.80 16.25 9.05
C TRP A 1024 0.44 15.88 9.66
N SER A 1025 0.17 14.59 9.91
CA SER A 1025 -1.08 14.15 10.55
C SER A 1025 -1.31 14.76 11.93
N LYS A 1026 -0.30 14.75 12.83
CA LYS A 1026 -0.49 15.32 14.18
C LYS A 1026 -0.76 16.82 14.15
N ASN A 1027 -0.21 17.51 13.15
CA ASN A 1027 -0.26 18.96 13.05
C ASN A 1027 -1.56 19.43 12.37
N VAL A 1028 -2.01 18.73 11.33
CA VAL A 1028 -3.20 19.10 10.53
C VAL A 1028 -4.46 18.41 11.05
N PHE A 1029 -4.48 17.08 11.16
CA PHE A 1029 -5.70 16.35 11.55
C PHE A 1029 -6.02 16.42 13.04
N HIS A 1030 -5.02 16.60 13.91
CA HIS A 1030 -5.26 16.73 15.35
C HIS A 1030 -5.05 18.15 15.86
N GLY A 1031 -3.89 18.75 15.56
CA GLY A 1031 -3.53 20.09 16.02
C GLY A 1031 -4.57 21.13 15.63
N LEU A 1032 -4.73 21.38 14.31
CA LEU A 1032 -5.73 22.35 13.84
C LEU A 1032 -7.16 21.99 14.27
N ILE A 1033 -7.62 20.76 14.02
CA ILE A 1033 -9.03 20.40 14.15
C ILE A 1033 -9.54 20.56 15.60
N PHE A 1034 -8.81 20.10 16.61
CA PHE A 1034 -9.27 20.24 17.99
C PHE A 1034 -9.18 21.69 18.50
N SER A 1035 -8.13 22.44 18.14
CA SER A 1035 -8.04 23.88 18.50
C SER A 1035 -9.19 24.71 17.92
N LEU A 1036 -9.88 24.25 16.86
CA LEU A 1036 -11.02 24.98 16.26
C LEU A 1036 -12.30 24.97 17.11
N PHE A 1037 -12.46 24.06 18.08
CA PHE A 1037 -13.68 24.00 18.91
C PHE A 1037 -13.46 23.69 20.40
N ILE A 1038 -12.24 23.37 20.84
CA ILE A 1038 -12.03 22.80 22.18
C ILE A 1038 -12.41 23.74 23.34
N VAL A 1039 -12.08 25.03 23.31
CA VAL A 1039 -12.41 25.93 24.44
C VAL A 1039 -13.92 26.18 24.51
N ASP A 1040 -14.57 26.42 23.36
CA ASP A 1040 -16.04 26.52 23.26
C ASP A 1040 -16.73 25.24 23.78
N TRP A 1041 -16.15 24.06 23.53
CA TRP A 1041 -16.70 22.79 24.00
C TRP A 1041 -16.53 22.60 25.52
N LEU A 1042 -15.39 23.01 26.10
CA LEU A 1042 -15.21 23.07 27.56
C LEU A 1042 -16.22 24.05 28.20
N GLU A 1043 -16.41 25.22 27.60
CA GLU A 1043 -17.35 26.25 28.08
C GLU A 1043 -18.82 25.78 28.01
N ALA A 1044 -19.18 24.93 27.04
CA ALA A 1044 -20.55 24.48 26.83
C ALA A 1044 -20.95 23.21 27.60
N ASP A 1045 -20.11 22.16 27.62
CA ASP A 1045 -20.46 20.83 28.17
C ASP A 1045 -19.67 20.45 29.43
N GLY A 1046 -18.72 21.28 29.88
CA GLY A 1046 -17.89 21.07 31.07
C GLY A 1046 -16.68 20.15 30.85
N ALA A 1047 -15.63 20.34 31.65
CA ALA A 1047 -14.37 19.60 31.55
C ALA A 1047 -14.57 18.08 31.71
N ARG A 1048 -15.43 17.65 32.65
CA ARG A 1048 -15.70 16.22 32.86
C ARG A 1048 -16.25 15.55 31.60
N THR A 1049 -17.23 16.16 30.94
CA THR A 1049 -17.88 15.57 29.75
C THR A 1049 -16.90 15.51 28.58
N VAL A 1050 -16.17 16.60 28.33
CA VAL A 1050 -15.19 16.71 27.24
C VAL A 1050 -14.10 15.65 27.40
N PHE A 1051 -13.40 15.61 28.53
CA PHE A 1051 -12.26 14.70 28.71
C PHE A 1051 -12.66 13.23 28.83
N LEU A 1052 -13.88 12.91 29.29
CA LEU A 1052 -14.45 11.55 29.19
C LEU A 1052 -14.59 11.13 27.72
N ALA A 1053 -15.12 12.01 26.86
CA ALA A 1053 -15.21 11.76 25.43
C ALA A 1053 -13.83 11.62 24.77
N LEU A 1054 -12.86 12.48 25.09
CA LEU A 1054 -11.47 12.36 24.59
C LEU A 1054 -10.82 11.03 25.00
N GLY A 1055 -10.98 10.60 26.25
CA GLY A 1055 -10.50 9.31 26.73
C GLY A 1055 -11.14 8.11 26.01
N GLY A 1056 -12.42 8.24 25.64
CA GLY A 1056 -13.16 7.26 24.82
C GLY A 1056 -12.67 7.20 23.37
N ILE A 1057 -12.44 8.35 22.73
CA ILE A 1057 -11.85 8.45 21.38
C ILE A 1057 -10.46 7.78 21.37
N GLN A 1058 -9.61 8.09 22.35
CA GLN A 1058 -8.30 7.46 22.51
C GLN A 1058 -8.39 5.93 22.60
N LEU A 1059 -9.37 5.40 23.36
CA LEU A 1059 -9.57 3.96 23.50
C LEU A 1059 -10.03 3.33 22.17
N GLY A 1060 -11.03 3.94 21.52
CA GLY A 1060 -11.58 3.46 20.24
C GLY A 1060 -10.53 3.42 19.13
N CYS A 1061 -9.71 4.46 19.00
CA CYS A 1061 -8.62 4.47 18.03
C CYS A 1061 -7.53 3.44 18.35
N LEU A 1062 -7.26 3.14 19.63
CA LEU A 1062 -6.30 2.10 20.01
C LEU A 1062 -6.81 0.67 19.79
N LEU A 1063 -8.13 0.43 19.71
CA LEU A 1063 -8.67 -0.89 19.36
C LEU A 1063 -8.23 -1.36 17.96
N PHE A 1064 -7.97 -0.45 17.01
CA PHE A 1064 -7.41 -0.78 15.70
C PHE A 1064 -6.00 -1.39 15.76
N SER A 1065 -5.32 -1.36 16.92
CA SER A 1065 -4.07 -2.09 17.13
C SER A 1065 -4.27 -3.61 17.09
N ILE A 1066 -5.47 -4.12 17.41
CA ILE A 1066 -5.79 -5.56 17.41
C ILE A 1066 -5.79 -6.14 15.98
N PRO A 1067 -6.57 -5.63 15.00
CA PRO A 1067 -6.48 -6.11 13.62
C PRO A 1067 -5.10 -5.83 13.02
N MET A 1068 -4.43 -4.74 13.40
CA MET A 1068 -3.07 -4.46 12.92
C MET A 1068 -2.03 -5.46 13.48
N TYR A 1069 -2.20 -6.00 14.68
CA TYR A 1069 -1.36 -7.07 15.22
C TYR A 1069 -1.59 -8.40 14.49
N ILE A 1070 -2.86 -8.78 14.28
CA ILE A 1070 -3.23 -10.06 13.66
C ILE A 1070 -2.87 -10.08 12.16
N TYR A 1071 -3.18 -9.01 11.41
CA TYR A 1071 -3.03 -8.94 9.95
C TYR A 1071 -1.81 -8.15 9.47
N GLY A 1072 -1.05 -7.51 10.36
CA GLY A 1072 0.02 -6.55 10.00
C GLY A 1072 1.06 -7.11 9.04
N LYS A 1073 1.49 -8.36 9.26
CA LYS A 1073 2.46 -9.07 8.41
C LYS A 1073 1.95 -9.26 6.97
N ARG A 1074 0.66 -9.56 6.81
CA ARG A 1074 -0.01 -9.65 5.49
C ARG A 1074 -0.20 -8.27 4.85
N ALA A 1075 -0.57 -7.26 5.64
CA ALA A 1075 -0.69 -5.88 5.16
C ALA A 1075 0.66 -5.35 4.63
N ARG A 1076 1.78 -5.62 5.32
CA ARG A 1076 3.13 -5.30 4.84
C ARG A 1076 3.42 -6.00 3.51
N MET A 1077 3.18 -7.31 3.38
CA MET A 1077 3.37 -8.00 2.09
C MET A 1077 2.48 -7.47 0.96
N TRP A 1078 1.23 -7.14 1.25
CA TRP A 1078 0.33 -6.54 0.26
C TRP A 1078 0.88 -5.21 -0.29
N THR A 1079 1.40 -4.33 0.57
CA THR A 1079 2.00 -3.06 0.10
C THR A 1079 3.23 -3.26 -0.80
N VAL A 1080 4.02 -4.33 -0.57
CA VAL A 1080 5.14 -4.69 -1.45
C VAL A 1080 4.62 -5.14 -2.80
N ARG A 1081 3.69 -6.11 -2.83
CA ARG A 1081 3.15 -6.67 -4.09
C ARG A 1081 2.43 -5.63 -4.96
N LYS A 1082 1.91 -4.54 -4.36
CA LYS A 1082 1.27 -3.45 -5.11
C LYS A 1082 2.25 -2.41 -5.69
N CYS A 1083 3.51 -2.37 -5.22
CA CYS A 1083 4.56 -1.43 -5.62
C CYS A 1083 4.11 0.05 -5.65
N LEU A 1084 3.31 0.48 -4.67
CA LEU A 1084 2.69 1.82 -4.67
C LEU A 1084 3.73 2.95 -4.78
N MET A 1085 4.81 2.89 -3.99
CA MET A 1085 5.88 3.90 -4.01
C MET A 1085 6.76 3.91 -5.28
N GLU A 1086 6.64 2.92 -6.18
CA GLU A 1086 7.38 2.87 -7.45
C GLU A 1086 6.55 3.37 -8.63
N LYS A 1087 5.22 3.27 -8.52
CA LYS A 1087 4.24 3.76 -9.52
C LYS A 1087 4.09 5.28 -9.56
N PHE A 1088 4.58 5.97 -8.52
CA PHE A 1088 4.44 7.43 -8.32
C PHE A 1088 5.77 8.09 -7.95
#